data_AF-A0A165Z0R8-F1
#
_entry.id   AF-A0A165Z0R8-F1
#
_cell.length_a   1.000
_cell.length_b   1.000
_cell.length_c   1.000
_cell.angle_alpha   90.00
_cell.angle_beta   90.00
_cell.angle_gamma   90.00
#
_symmetry.space_group_name_H-M   'P 1'
#
loop_
_entity.id
_entity.type
_entity.pdbx_description
1 polymer ?
#
loop_
_entity_poly.entity_id
_entity_poly.type
_entity_poly.pdbx_seq_one_letter_code
_entity_poly.pdbx_strand_id
1 'polypeptide(L)'
;MPPKAHNENEDDTPSSSFNTELPSANEPVPLPVQTATPLADVVQEIEAQPHRPTPTPGDRLRASVRKVIHIHRTSNWIARRDGIGAEPGIDPRRESAALNYGHIREKCEIEVTDYSATTRRVKRVTNSEFVDLMDSPQAGREAWARVRWINIGGVSWDVMSALSVKYHIHPLALEDVLLNRGLARSKVDYYHKHLSLRVLCHSVGDSSEDGIINEDIDVLPPPRSSSPEVMRDEEEEGVEDLERTVYGEFENAPASRFSTKKRTLGRMRDEEAKASSPHSTLSLKHPRRTLTAVRRAHWDESRVTSTLKQGERVNVKISPMHIFLTRDGTIISVHPTPNLLYTYPITKRLATKDTLLRLTADPSLMVQSLLDLVADSALEVVEEYHSKLLTLEHSILLKPDMSAVKDRPNELSIRDAAAVNPMMGSQGLPKGPVWDGRVAGNKTPAKPLIQISGPDHTRRRRPWNRAFNSEALKGYEEIIEKRANQLIQTLGDQVGPTNLSKWISYFTFDFMSDMAFGGGSEMLREGDKDGIWRALDGSTMIGTVLGHSPWLGQYFKYIPVGSERRKFRDFAISRAQIRVKEGSMTKDVFHHFLNESGTDDHPSSVAEAMSDSALVIIAGSDTTSTVLSSLFWFIMCNPDIYRRLQDEIDTVFPPGENALNPSKHIHMNYLNAIINETLRLLPPVLSGSQRVVARGSGAATIGSNVIPEGTAVFSHFYSVHRDPRSFSPLPDVFWPDRWLSEGERTSPFSPAHKGPVDVVLDRAAFTPFSFGPSNCVGKNLALQEIRMVVSLMLQSFDMQLAKGYDAQRWEREIEDRLISHTGELPVVLTARYKN
;
A
#
# COMPACT_ATOMS: atom_id res chain seq x y z
N MET A 1 -12.20 3.39 -74.47
CA MET A 1 -11.60 3.37 -75.84
C MET A 1 -10.09 3.54 -75.70
N PRO A 2 -9.29 2.92 -76.56
CA PRO A 2 -8.38 1.78 -76.27
C PRO A 2 -6.91 2.19 -76.62
N PRO A 3 -5.93 1.34 -77.04
CA PRO A 3 -5.86 -0.13 -77.26
C PRO A 3 -4.56 -0.84 -76.73
N LYS A 4 -4.60 -2.17 -76.47
CA LYS A 4 -4.13 -3.35 -77.26
C LYS A 4 -2.66 -3.31 -77.74
N ALA A 5 -1.89 -4.38 -77.53
CA ALA A 5 -1.71 -5.48 -78.50
C ALA A 5 -0.65 -6.52 -78.07
N HIS A 6 -0.84 -7.71 -78.64
CA HIS A 6 -0.09 -8.97 -78.56
C HIS A 6 1.31 -8.95 -79.18
N ASN A 7 2.06 -10.04 -78.91
CA ASN A 7 2.71 -11.00 -79.85
C ASN A 7 4.14 -11.35 -79.37
N GLU A 8 4.42 -12.61 -79.03
CA GLU A 8 4.69 -13.80 -79.89
C GLU A 8 6.19 -14.03 -80.09
N ASN A 9 6.53 -15.32 -79.95
CA ASN A 9 7.48 -16.09 -80.74
C ASN A 9 9.00 -16.12 -80.40
N GLU A 10 9.36 -17.35 -80.03
CA GLU A 10 10.26 -18.25 -80.79
C GLU A 10 11.78 -18.16 -80.63
N ASP A 11 12.29 -19.38 -80.42
CA ASP A 11 13.41 -20.01 -81.09
C ASP A 11 14.82 -20.07 -80.47
N ASP A 12 15.22 -21.34 -80.38
CA ASP A 12 16.48 -21.94 -80.78
C ASP A 12 17.73 -21.80 -79.91
N THR A 13 18.02 -22.91 -79.21
CA THR A 13 19.06 -23.92 -79.52
C THR A 13 20.38 -23.44 -80.20
N PRO A 14 21.46 -24.24 -80.24
CA PRO A 14 22.03 -25.18 -79.25
C PRO A 14 23.59 -25.07 -79.23
N SER A 15 24.23 -26.13 -78.72
CA SER A 15 25.54 -26.66 -79.12
C SER A 15 26.73 -26.17 -78.27
N SER A 16 27.34 -27.06 -77.48
CA SER A 16 28.46 -27.95 -77.87
C SER A 16 29.79 -27.26 -77.52
N SER A 17 30.89 -27.89 -77.11
CA SER A 17 31.30 -29.28 -76.96
C SER A 17 32.79 -29.27 -76.59
N PHE A 18 33.33 -30.46 -76.31
CA PHE A 18 34.77 -30.81 -76.31
C PHE A 18 35.64 -30.25 -75.18
N ASN A 19 36.62 -30.96 -74.63
CA ASN A 19 36.97 -32.39 -74.53
C ASN A 19 38.35 -32.42 -73.84
N THR A 20 38.76 -33.63 -73.43
CA THR A 20 40.16 -34.14 -73.49
C THR A 20 41.21 -33.49 -72.57
N GLU A 21 42.12 -34.21 -71.90
CA GLU A 21 42.41 -35.64 -71.77
C GLU A 21 43.64 -35.81 -70.83
N LEU A 22 43.70 -36.98 -70.16
CA LEU A 22 44.90 -37.81 -69.89
C LEU A 22 45.95 -37.34 -68.82
N PRO A 23 46.85 -38.23 -68.32
CA PRO A 23 46.65 -39.63 -67.90
C PRO A 23 47.55 -40.11 -66.73
N SER A 24 47.43 -41.43 -66.44
CA SER A 24 48.50 -42.40 -66.10
C SER A 24 48.83 -42.64 -64.62
N ALA A 25 49.08 -43.86 -64.11
CA ALA A 25 48.83 -45.28 -64.45
C ALA A 25 49.63 -46.14 -63.42
N ASN A 26 49.31 -47.44 -63.31
CA ASN A 26 50.06 -48.58 -62.73
C ASN A 26 49.72 -49.10 -61.30
N GLU A 27 48.59 -49.83 -61.17
CA GLU A 27 48.42 -51.31 -61.04
C GLU A 27 49.48 -52.24 -60.34
N PRO A 28 49.20 -53.54 -59.98
CA PRO A 28 47.93 -54.25 -59.62
C PRO A 28 47.99 -55.50 -58.65
N VAL A 29 46.81 -56.16 -58.44
CA VAL A 29 46.39 -57.58 -58.07
C VAL A 29 46.71 -58.23 -56.68
N PRO A 30 46.00 -59.31 -56.22
CA PRO A 30 44.74 -59.97 -56.67
C PRO A 30 43.70 -60.37 -55.58
N LEU A 31 42.46 -60.64 -56.06
CA LEU A 31 41.36 -61.37 -55.40
C LEU A 31 41.29 -62.85 -55.88
N PRO A 32 40.45 -63.69 -55.25
CA PRO A 32 39.55 -64.59 -56.00
C PRO A 32 38.08 -64.44 -55.51
N VAL A 33 37.04 -64.17 -56.34
CA VAL A 33 36.38 -65.03 -57.37
C VAL A 33 35.66 -66.23 -56.74
N GLN A 34 34.40 -66.61 -57.00
CA GLN A 34 33.20 -66.11 -57.72
C GLN A 34 32.10 -67.16 -57.42
N THR A 35 30.81 -66.80 -57.52
CA THR A 35 29.86 -67.50 -58.39
C THR A 35 28.64 -66.62 -58.62
N ALA A 36 28.34 -66.38 -59.88
CA ALA A 36 27.18 -65.64 -60.39
C ALA A 36 26.28 -66.62 -61.17
N THR A 37 24.97 -66.35 -61.24
CA THR A 37 24.10 -66.60 -62.42
C THR A 37 22.68 -66.02 -62.20
N PRO A 38 21.85 -65.81 -63.23
CA PRO A 38 21.53 -64.45 -63.71
C PRO A 38 20.03 -64.13 -63.88
N LEU A 39 19.75 -62.91 -64.33
CA LEU A 39 18.47 -62.46 -64.89
C LEU A 39 17.96 -63.41 -65.99
N ALA A 40 16.70 -63.84 -65.88
CA ALA A 40 15.64 -63.71 -66.89
C ALA A 40 14.61 -64.82 -66.64
N ASP A 41 13.59 -64.50 -65.86
CA ASP A 41 12.25 -65.06 -66.05
C ASP A 41 11.25 -64.20 -65.27
N VAL A 42 10.04 -64.13 -65.79
CA VAL A 42 8.83 -63.59 -65.16
C VAL A 42 8.61 -62.07 -65.29
N VAL A 43 8.49 -61.62 -66.54
CA VAL A 43 7.35 -60.76 -66.91
C VAL A 43 6.11 -61.65 -66.91
N GLN A 44 5.51 -61.86 -65.74
CA GLN A 44 4.12 -62.32 -65.49
C GLN A 44 3.95 -62.76 -64.02
N GLU A 45 3.94 -61.80 -63.09
CA GLU A 45 3.27 -61.92 -61.77
C GLU A 45 3.34 -60.57 -61.02
N ILE A 46 2.88 -59.50 -61.67
CA ILE A 46 2.46 -58.27 -60.97
C ILE A 46 0.93 -58.25 -61.02
N GLU A 47 0.30 -59.27 -60.43
CA GLU A 47 -1.15 -59.31 -60.23
C GLU A 47 -1.49 -60.42 -59.22
N ALA A 48 -1.17 -60.20 -57.94
CA ALA A 48 -1.91 -60.67 -56.76
C ALA A 48 -1.06 -60.57 -55.48
N GLN A 49 -1.28 -59.53 -54.66
CA GLN A 49 -1.32 -59.61 -53.19
C GLN A 49 -1.73 -58.26 -52.56
N PRO A 50 -2.44 -58.27 -51.43
CA PRO A 50 -3.43 -57.25 -51.09
C PRO A 50 -2.83 -55.98 -50.47
N HIS A 51 -3.40 -54.83 -50.86
CA HIS A 51 -3.17 -53.55 -50.20
C HIS A 51 -3.45 -53.63 -48.69
N ARG A 52 -2.44 -53.35 -47.85
CA ARG A 52 -2.68 -53.04 -46.44
C ARG A 52 -3.51 -51.76 -46.35
N PRO A 53 -4.65 -51.74 -45.65
CA PRO A 53 -5.43 -50.52 -45.50
C PRO A 53 -4.63 -49.50 -44.70
N THR A 54 -4.68 -48.24 -45.14
CA THR A 54 -4.15 -47.10 -44.40
C THR A 54 -4.86 -47.05 -43.04
N PRO A 55 -4.14 -46.89 -41.92
CA PRO A 55 -4.74 -46.96 -40.59
C PRO A 55 -5.76 -45.84 -40.45
N THR A 56 -6.98 -46.20 -40.04
CA THR A 56 -8.07 -45.28 -39.80
C THR A 56 -7.69 -44.28 -38.68
N PRO A 57 -8.32 -43.10 -38.60
CA PRO A 57 -8.05 -42.15 -37.53
C PRO A 57 -8.15 -42.77 -36.12
N GLY A 58 -9.06 -43.73 -35.91
CA GLY A 58 -9.19 -44.47 -34.65
C GLY A 58 -8.01 -45.41 -34.34
N ASP A 59 -7.36 -45.97 -35.37
CA ASP A 59 -6.18 -46.82 -35.19
C ASP A 59 -4.92 -46.01 -34.92
N ARG A 60 -4.84 -44.79 -35.49
CA ARG A 60 -3.77 -43.82 -35.16
C ARG A 60 -3.92 -43.29 -33.74
N LEU A 61 -5.16 -43.02 -33.30
CA LEU A 61 -5.44 -42.63 -31.91
C LEU A 61 -5.06 -43.76 -30.94
N ARG A 62 -5.44 -45.01 -31.23
CA ARG A 62 -5.05 -46.17 -30.40
C ARG A 62 -3.55 -46.42 -30.38
N ALA A 63 -2.84 -46.18 -31.49
CA ALA A 63 -1.38 -46.27 -31.55
C ALA A 63 -0.71 -45.15 -30.73
N SER A 64 -1.20 -43.92 -30.80
CA SER A 64 -0.72 -42.79 -29.98
C SER A 64 -1.00 -43.00 -28.50
N VAL A 65 -2.19 -43.51 -28.13
CA VAL A 65 -2.53 -43.88 -26.75
C VAL A 65 -1.61 -44.99 -26.25
N ARG A 66 -1.34 -46.03 -27.05
CA ARG A 66 -0.36 -47.08 -26.69
C ARG A 66 1.06 -46.53 -26.55
N LYS A 67 1.45 -45.53 -27.35
CA LYS A 67 2.76 -44.88 -27.28
C LYS A 67 2.88 -44.02 -26.01
N VAL A 68 1.83 -43.30 -25.62
CA VAL A 68 1.76 -42.55 -24.35
C VAL A 68 1.76 -43.49 -23.15
N ILE A 69 1.01 -44.61 -23.21
CA ILE A 69 1.05 -45.67 -22.19
C ILE A 69 2.45 -46.28 -22.09
N HIS A 70 3.16 -46.46 -23.21
CA HIS A 70 4.51 -47.01 -23.20
C HIS A 70 5.55 -46.01 -22.66
N ILE A 71 5.39 -44.71 -22.94
CA ILE A 71 6.23 -43.62 -22.43
C ILE A 71 5.99 -43.38 -20.92
N HIS A 72 4.76 -43.54 -20.43
CA HIS A 72 4.46 -43.57 -19.00
C HIS A 72 5.08 -44.82 -18.32
N ARG A 73 5.11 -45.97 -19.01
CA ARG A 73 5.75 -47.19 -18.50
C ARG A 73 7.28 -47.11 -18.46
N THR A 74 7.93 -46.42 -19.38
CA THR A 74 9.40 -46.25 -19.39
C THR A 74 9.88 -45.12 -18.48
N SER A 75 9.08 -44.08 -18.27
CA SER A 75 9.39 -43.02 -17.28
C SER A 75 9.33 -43.53 -15.84
N ASN A 76 8.58 -44.61 -15.59
CA ASN A 76 8.56 -45.34 -14.31
C ASN A 76 9.82 -46.21 -14.05
N TRP A 77 10.78 -46.31 -14.99
CA TRP A 77 11.96 -47.16 -14.82
C TRP A 77 13.15 -46.46 -14.14
N ILE A 78 13.20 -45.11 -14.17
CA ILE A 78 14.37 -44.32 -13.71
C ILE A 78 14.18 -43.79 -12.27
N ALA A 79 12.97 -43.74 -11.74
CA ALA A 79 12.68 -43.37 -10.35
C ALA A 79 12.75 -44.58 -9.39
N ARG A 80 13.91 -45.25 -9.34
CA ARG A 80 14.15 -46.42 -8.46
C ARG A 80 14.72 -46.02 -7.10
N ARG A 81 13.87 -45.48 -6.22
CA ARG A 81 13.99 -45.57 -4.75
C ARG A 81 12.58 -45.38 -4.18
N ASP A 82 12.14 -46.33 -3.38
CA ASP A 82 10.83 -46.51 -2.73
C ASP A 82 9.73 -47.15 -3.60
N GLY A 83 9.17 -48.25 -3.09
CA GLY A 83 8.52 -49.33 -3.86
C GLY A 83 7.21 -48.96 -4.57
N ILE A 84 7.08 -49.36 -5.84
CA ILE A 84 5.89 -49.11 -6.68
C ILE A 84 5.23 -50.44 -7.05
N GLY A 85 3.93 -50.51 -6.74
CA GLY A 85 3.04 -51.67 -6.81
C GLY A 85 1.94 -51.64 -5.73
N ALA A 86 2.11 -50.79 -4.71
CA ALA A 86 1.10 -50.54 -3.69
C ALA A 86 -0.04 -49.66 -4.25
N GLU A 87 -1.27 -50.04 -3.93
CA GLU A 87 -2.45 -49.19 -4.14
C GLU A 87 -2.26 -47.85 -3.41
N PRO A 88 -2.70 -46.71 -3.98
CA PRO A 88 -2.53 -45.41 -3.35
C PRO A 88 -3.34 -45.34 -2.04
N GLY A 89 -2.72 -44.83 -0.97
CA GLY A 89 -3.27 -44.77 0.38
C GLY A 89 -2.69 -45.80 1.36
N ILE A 90 -2.79 -45.51 2.66
CA ILE A 90 -2.30 -46.37 3.74
C ILE A 90 -3.46 -47.17 4.32
N ASP A 91 -3.45 -48.50 4.16
CA ASP A 91 -4.41 -49.40 4.83
C ASP A 91 -3.77 -49.98 6.10
N PRO A 92 -4.23 -49.61 7.31
CA PRO A 92 -3.65 -50.10 8.57
C PRO A 92 -3.86 -51.60 8.79
N ARG A 93 -4.75 -52.26 8.03
CA ARG A 93 -4.98 -53.72 8.13
C ARG A 93 -3.93 -54.54 7.41
N ARG A 94 -3.07 -53.91 6.60
CA ARG A 94 -1.97 -54.57 5.90
C ARG A 94 -0.71 -54.55 6.77
N GLU A 95 -0.06 -55.70 6.91
CA GLU A 95 1.20 -55.82 7.67
C GLU A 95 2.30 -54.91 7.12
N SER A 96 2.30 -54.63 5.81
CA SER A 96 3.23 -53.70 5.16
C SER A 96 3.12 -52.26 5.66
N ALA A 97 1.93 -51.83 6.11
CA ALA A 97 1.73 -50.47 6.60
C ALA A 97 2.37 -50.27 7.99
N ALA A 98 2.27 -51.27 8.86
CA ALA A 98 2.92 -51.25 10.17
C ALA A 98 4.46 -51.23 10.06
N LEU A 99 5.02 -51.94 9.07
CA LEU A 99 6.47 -51.92 8.78
C LEU A 99 6.94 -50.55 8.29
N ASN A 100 6.17 -49.89 7.42
CA ASN A 100 6.56 -48.62 6.81
C ASN A 100 6.31 -47.41 7.72
N TYR A 101 5.26 -47.41 8.54
CA TYR A 101 4.83 -46.22 9.31
C TYR A 101 4.89 -46.41 10.83
N GLY A 102 5.14 -47.62 11.32
CA GLY A 102 5.17 -47.93 12.76
C GLY A 102 6.27 -47.22 13.56
N HIS A 103 7.23 -46.59 12.88
CA HIS A 103 8.27 -45.75 13.47
C HIS A 103 7.77 -44.35 13.87
N ILE A 104 6.62 -43.90 13.34
CA ILE A 104 6.01 -42.61 13.70
C ILE A 104 5.33 -42.76 15.05
N ARG A 105 6.03 -42.41 16.12
CA ARG A 105 5.54 -42.48 17.51
C ARG A 105 5.76 -41.15 18.19
N GLU A 106 4.68 -40.40 18.36
CA GLU A 106 4.67 -39.14 19.08
C GLU A 106 3.76 -39.27 20.31
N LYS A 107 4.08 -38.56 21.39
CA LYS A 107 3.21 -38.49 22.56
C LYS A 107 2.01 -37.61 22.22
N CYS A 108 0.85 -38.23 22.03
CA CYS A 108 -0.37 -37.51 21.70
C CYS A 108 -1.12 -37.07 22.97
N GLU A 109 -1.68 -35.87 22.95
CA GLU A 109 -2.69 -35.42 23.91
C GLU A 109 -4.06 -35.60 23.27
N ILE A 110 -4.91 -36.47 23.84
CA ILE A 110 -6.19 -36.84 23.23
C ILE A 110 -7.33 -36.50 24.18
N GLU A 111 -8.29 -35.71 23.70
CA GLU A 111 -9.51 -35.34 24.42
C GLU A 111 -10.74 -35.84 23.65
N VAL A 112 -11.52 -36.72 24.29
CA VAL A 112 -12.79 -37.22 23.76
C VAL A 112 -13.93 -36.52 24.50
N THR A 113 -14.68 -35.71 23.77
CA THR A 113 -15.82 -34.95 24.28
C THR A 113 -17.13 -35.46 23.67
N ASP A 114 -17.95 -36.08 24.50
CA ASP A 114 -19.31 -36.51 24.17
C ASP A 114 -20.31 -35.49 24.72
N TYR A 115 -21.21 -35.01 23.87
CA TYR A 115 -22.00 -33.85 24.23
C TYR A 115 -23.39 -33.79 23.56
N SER A 116 -24.35 -33.25 24.30
CA SER A 116 -25.74 -32.96 23.88
C SER A 116 -26.19 -31.61 24.44
N ALA A 117 -27.35 -31.08 24.07
CA ALA A 117 -27.82 -29.77 24.57
C ALA A 117 -27.79 -29.64 26.12
N THR A 118 -27.97 -30.74 26.85
CA THR A 118 -28.06 -30.74 28.32
C THR A 118 -26.80 -31.22 29.03
N THR A 119 -26.08 -32.19 28.45
CA THR A 119 -25.03 -32.96 29.15
C THR A 119 -23.73 -33.00 28.35
N ARG A 120 -22.58 -32.87 29.03
CA ARG A 120 -21.23 -32.95 28.44
C ARG A 120 -20.39 -33.88 29.29
N ARG A 121 -19.65 -34.77 28.64
CA ARG A 121 -18.66 -35.63 29.26
C ARG A 121 -17.35 -35.46 28.50
N VAL A 122 -16.27 -35.20 29.22
CA VAL A 122 -14.93 -35.08 28.66
C VAL A 122 -14.05 -36.16 29.28
N LYS A 123 -13.30 -36.86 28.45
CA LYS A 123 -12.28 -37.82 28.85
C LYS A 123 -10.97 -37.42 28.19
N ARG A 124 -9.92 -37.21 28.99
CA ARG A 124 -8.56 -37.06 28.50
C ARG A 124 -7.85 -38.38 28.64
N VAL A 125 -7.19 -38.83 27.59
CA VAL A 125 -6.59 -40.15 27.51
C VAL A 125 -5.22 -40.06 26.84
N THR A 126 -4.33 -40.96 27.23
CA THR A 126 -3.01 -41.15 26.62
C THR A 126 -3.10 -42.08 25.40
N ASN A 127 -2.03 -42.22 24.61
CA ASN A 127 -2.01 -43.08 23.42
C ASN A 127 -2.48 -44.52 23.72
N SER A 128 -1.94 -45.16 24.77
CA SER A 128 -2.28 -46.55 25.12
C SER A 128 -3.73 -46.69 25.60
N GLU A 129 -4.17 -45.79 26.48
CA GLU A 129 -5.56 -45.77 26.97
C GLU A 129 -6.56 -45.51 25.84
N PHE A 130 -6.17 -44.71 24.84
CA PHE A 130 -7.00 -44.44 23.68
C PHE A 130 -7.13 -45.66 22.77
N VAL A 131 -6.05 -46.40 22.53
CA VAL A 131 -6.08 -47.66 21.77
C VAL A 131 -6.98 -48.69 22.48
N ASP A 132 -6.80 -48.88 23.79
CA ASP A 132 -7.64 -49.76 24.60
C ASP A 132 -9.13 -49.34 24.54
N LEU A 133 -9.39 -48.03 24.57
CA LEU A 133 -10.74 -47.48 24.44
C LEU A 133 -11.37 -47.82 23.09
N MET A 134 -10.61 -47.76 21.98
CA MET A 134 -11.10 -48.04 20.62
C MET A 134 -11.40 -49.52 20.39
N ASP A 135 -10.64 -50.41 21.04
CA ASP A 135 -10.83 -51.87 20.99
C ASP A 135 -11.96 -52.36 21.91
N SER A 136 -12.33 -51.57 22.93
CA SER A 136 -13.43 -51.90 23.83
C SER A 136 -14.81 -51.90 23.13
N PRO A 137 -15.78 -52.74 23.57
CA PRO A 137 -17.16 -52.65 23.11
C PRO A 137 -17.85 -51.33 23.49
N GLN A 138 -17.30 -50.60 24.47
CA GLN A 138 -17.74 -49.28 24.91
C GLN A 138 -17.16 -48.13 24.05
N ALA A 139 -16.42 -48.44 22.99
CA ALA A 139 -15.87 -47.47 22.03
C ALA A 139 -16.95 -46.71 21.24
N GLY A 140 -18.21 -47.18 21.23
CA GLY A 140 -19.32 -46.48 20.56
C GLY A 140 -19.70 -45.16 21.26
N ARG A 141 -20.37 -44.27 20.52
CA ARG A 141 -20.95 -43.06 21.12
C ARG A 141 -22.08 -43.46 22.08
N GLU A 142 -22.07 -42.90 23.29
CA GLU A 142 -23.14 -43.12 24.27
C GLU A 142 -24.48 -42.60 23.70
N ALA A 143 -25.59 -43.30 23.95
CA ALA A 143 -26.87 -43.03 23.28
C ALA A 143 -27.44 -41.62 23.53
N TRP A 144 -27.07 -40.97 24.64
CA TRP A 144 -27.51 -39.60 24.96
C TRP A 144 -26.68 -38.52 24.26
N ALA A 145 -25.46 -38.84 23.80
CA ALA A 145 -24.57 -37.89 23.16
C ALA A 145 -24.96 -37.75 21.68
N ARG A 146 -25.30 -36.53 21.27
CA ARG A 146 -25.64 -36.23 19.87
C ARG A 146 -24.39 -36.03 19.02
N VAL A 147 -23.32 -35.55 19.62
CA VAL A 147 -22.04 -35.30 18.97
C VAL A 147 -20.92 -35.92 19.81
N ARG A 148 -19.98 -36.57 19.13
CA ARG A 148 -18.69 -36.97 19.71
C ARG A 148 -17.60 -36.19 18.99
N TRP A 149 -16.74 -35.52 19.74
CA TRP A 149 -15.56 -34.86 19.20
C TRP A 149 -14.30 -35.49 19.81
N ILE A 150 -13.48 -36.09 18.96
CA ILE A 150 -12.16 -36.64 19.29
C ILE A 150 -11.12 -35.64 18.81
N ASN A 151 -10.45 -35.00 19.75
CA ASN A 151 -9.47 -33.96 19.49
C ASN A 151 -8.07 -34.46 19.85
N ILE A 152 -7.17 -34.49 18.88
CA ILE A 152 -5.86 -35.14 18.98
C ILE A 152 -4.78 -34.09 18.67
N GLY A 153 -3.91 -33.84 19.64
CA GLY A 153 -2.66 -33.10 19.44
C GLY A 153 -1.48 -34.08 19.35
N GLY A 154 -0.68 -33.98 18.28
CA GLY A 154 0.39 -34.90 17.92
C GLY A 154 -0.06 -35.99 16.94
N VAL A 155 0.88 -36.57 16.19
CA VAL A 155 0.61 -37.62 15.19
C VAL A 155 1.39 -38.89 15.53
N SER A 156 0.67 -39.97 15.84
CA SER A 156 1.26 -41.27 16.16
C SER A 156 0.54 -42.41 15.43
N TRP A 157 1.32 -43.38 14.93
CA TRP A 157 0.82 -44.50 14.12
C TRP A 157 -0.19 -45.37 14.86
N ASP A 158 0.06 -45.67 16.14
CA ASP A 158 -0.81 -46.46 17.01
C ASP A 158 -2.22 -45.85 17.14
N VAL A 159 -2.30 -44.54 17.38
CA VAL A 159 -3.56 -43.79 17.49
C VAL A 159 -4.27 -43.71 16.15
N MET A 160 -3.56 -43.37 15.08
CA MET A 160 -4.15 -43.17 13.75
C MET A 160 -4.61 -44.47 13.09
N SER A 161 -3.88 -45.58 13.31
CA SER A 161 -4.28 -46.90 12.83
C SER A 161 -5.54 -47.40 13.53
N ALA A 162 -5.64 -47.26 14.87
CA ALA A 162 -6.84 -47.60 15.62
C ALA A 162 -8.09 -46.82 15.15
N LEU A 163 -7.93 -45.51 14.94
CA LEU A 163 -9.00 -44.64 14.40
C LEU A 163 -9.45 -45.06 13.00
N SER A 164 -8.50 -45.33 12.12
CA SER A 164 -8.81 -45.71 10.74
C SER A 164 -9.55 -47.05 10.68
N VAL A 165 -9.17 -48.04 11.51
CA VAL A 165 -9.89 -49.31 11.60
C VAL A 165 -11.32 -49.12 12.13
N LYS A 166 -11.50 -48.31 13.17
CA LYS A 166 -12.79 -48.09 13.86
C LYS A 166 -13.78 -47.28 13.02
N TYR A 167 -13.35 -46.12 12.54
CA TYR A 167 -14.21 -45.16 11.83
C TYR A 167 -14.14 -45.31 10.30
N HIS A 168 -13.36 -46.28 9.81
CA HIS A 168 -13.16 -46.54 8.38
C HIS A 168 -12.67 -45.30 7.63
N ILE A 169 -11.65 -44.63 8.18
CA ILE A 169 -10.96 -43.50 7.52
C ILE A 169 -10.33 -44.02 6.22
N HIS A 170 -10.47 -43.27 5.15
CA HIS A 170 -10.07 -43.72 3.81
C HIS A 170 -8.54 -43.79 3.75
N PRO A 171 -7.94 -44.81 3.09
CA PRO A 171 -6.49 -44.97 3.04
C PRO A 171 -5.72 -43.73 2.55
N LEU A 172 -6.24 -43.02 1.54
CA LEU A 172 -5.67 -41.75 1.07
C LEU A 172 -5.70 -40.63 2.12
N ALA A 173 -6.77 -40.57 2.91
CA ALA A 173 -6.92 -39.54 3.94
C ALA A 173 -6.03 -39.84 5.15
N LEU A 174 -5.77 -41.11 5.45
CA LEU A 174 -4.76 -41.53 6.42
C LEU A 174 -3.34 -41.22 5.93
N GLU A 175 -3.08 -41.42 4.63
CA GLU A 175 -1.81 -41.01 4.00
C GLU A 175 -1.54 -39.52 4.16
N ASP A 176 -2.55 -38.67 3.98
CA ASP A 176 -2.42 -37.21 4.16
C ASP A 176 -2.01 -36.80 5.57
N VAL A 177 -2.49 -37.50 6.60
CA VAL A 177 -2.16 -37.21 8.01
C VAL A 177 -0.72 -37.62 8.33
N LEU A 178 -0.29 -38.79 7.84
CA LEU A 178 1.00 -39.39 8.23
C LEU A 178 2.19 -38.88 7.40
N LEU A 179 2.01 -38.67 6.09
CA LEU A 179 3.12 -38.31 5.21
C LEU A 179 3.47 -36.83 5.19
N ASN A 180 2.65 -35.99 5.84
CA ASN A 180 2.80 -34.54 6.00
C ASN A 180 3.69 -33.85 4.94
N ARG A 181 3.42 -34.14 3.64
CA ARG A 181 4.35 -33.77 2.56
C ARG A 181 4.46 -32.26 2.57
N GLY A 182 5.68 -31.73 2.72
CA GLY A 182 5.97 -30.32 2.88
C GLY A 182 5.21 -29.49 1.84
N LEU A 183 4.26 -28.69 2.31
CA LEU A 183 3.43 -27.75 1.53
C LEU A 183 2.33 -28.35 0.63
N ALA A 184 1.55 -29.32 1.13
CA ALA A 184 0.28 -29.66 0.48
C ALA A 184 -0.85 -28.66 0.86
N ARG A 185 -1.55 -28.16 -0.17
CA ARG A 185 -2.67 -27.20 -0.10
C ARG A 185 -3.82 -27.66 0.81
N SER A 186 -4.61 -26.70 1.30
CA SER A 186 -5.92 -26.99 1.88
C SER A 186 -6.80 -27.73 0.87
N LYS A 187 -7.50 -28.78 1.30
CA LYS A 187 -8.37 -29.59 0.46
C LYS A 187 -9.53 -30.21 1.24
N VAL A 188 -10.57 -30.58 0.51
CA VAL A 188 -11.75 -31.26 1.02
C VAL A 188 -12.06 -32.44 0.10
N ASP A 189 -12.13 -33.63 0.68
CA ASP A 189 -12.40 -34.88 -0.03
C ASP A 189 -13.63 -35.55 0.59
N TYR A 190 -14.60 -35.93 -0.26
CA TYR A 190 -15.80 -36.65 0.17
C TYR A 190 -15.65 -38.15 -0.06
N TYR A 191 -15.64 -38.92 1.04
CA TYR A 191 -15.64 -40.38 0.98
C TYR A 191 -17.00 -40.92 1.40
N HIS A 192 -17.31 -42.15 0.98
CA HIS A 192 -18.62 -42.74 1.27
C HIS A 192 -18.95 -42.74 2.77
N LYS A 193 -17.97 -42.94 3.65
CA LYS A 193 -18.18 -43.08 5.11
C LYS A 193 -17.90 -41.81 5.93
N HIS A 194 -17.16 -40.84 5.38
CA HIS A 194 -16.78 -39.61 6.08
C HIS A 194 -16.37 -38.52 5.08
N LEU A 195 -16.47 -37.28 5.51
CA LEU A 195 -15.85 -36.12 4.89
C LEU A 195 -14.45 -35.93 5.50
N SER A 196 -13.45 -35.65 4.67
CA SER A 196 -12.07 -35.36 5.08
C SER A 196 -11.71 -33.94 4.67
N LEU A 197 -11.33 -33.10 5.63
CA LEU A 197 -10.78 -31.77 5.39
C LEU A 197 -9.34 -31.73 5.86
N ARG A 198 -8.49 -31.10 5.06
CA ARG A 198 -7.14 -30.70 5.45
C ARG A 198 -7.06 -29.20 5.26
N VAL A 199 -6.76 -28.47 6.32
CA VAL A 199 -6.70 -27.00 6.28
C VAL A 199 -5.37 -26.53 6.84
N LEU A 200 -4.68 -25.67 6.10
CA LEU A 200 -3.43 -25.05 6.55
C LEU A 200 -3.74 -23.96 7.58
N CYS A 201 -3.26 -24.16 8.81
CA CYS A 201 -3.35 -23.20 9.90
C CYS A 201 -2.08 -22.36 9.89
N HIS A 202 -2.25 -21.04 9.83
CA HIS A 202 -1.16 -20.07 9.91
C HIS A 202 -1.17 -19.49 11.32
N SER A 203 -0.01 -19.44 11.95
CA SER A 203 0.16 -18.86 13.29
C SER A 203 1.45 -18.06 13.33
N VAL A 204 1.51 -17.05 14.20
CA VAL A 204 2.73 -16.27 14.42
C VAL A 204 3.72 -17.15 15.20
N GLY A 205 4.94 -17.31 14.66
CA GLY A 205 6.02 -18.06 15.29
C GLY A 205 6.87 -17.18 16.19
N ASP A 206 7.34 -17.74 17.31
CA ASP A 206 8.25 -17.05 18.22
C ASP A 206 9.60 -16.79 17.54
N SER A 207 10.14 -15.58 17.72
CA SER A 207 11.41 -15.13 17.15
C SER A 207 12.66 -15.87 17.68
N SER A 208 12.48 -16.83 18.59
CA SER A 208 13.57 -17.58 19.25
C SER A 208 13.75 -19.01 18.75
N GLU A 209 12.81 -19.54 17.94
CA GLU A 209 12.95 -20.84 17.28
C GLU A 209 13.41 -20.66 15.83
N ASP A 210 14.67 -20.26 15.63
CA ASP A 210 15.38 -20.45 14.36
C ASP A 210 15.65 -21.96 14.18
N GLY A 211 14.58 -22.69 13.87
CA GLY A 211 14.66 -24.09 13.49
C GLY A 211 15.41 -24.23 12.17
N ILE A 212 16.51 -24.99 12.23
CA ILE A 212 17.36 -25.44 11.12
C ILE A 212 16.51 -25.66 9.86
N ILE A 213 16.67 -24.79 8.87
CA ILE A 213 16.14 -25.02 7.53
C ILE A 213 16.97 -26.16 6.95
N ASN A 214 16.42 -27.37 6.88
CA ASN A 214 17.03 -28.47 6.12
C ASN A 214 17.15 -28.01 4.65
N GLU A 215 18.39 -27.82 4.19
CA GLU A 215 18.73 -27.34 2.84
C GLU A 215 18.36 -28.33 1.70
N ASP A 216 17.77 -29.49 1.99
CA ASP A 216 17.38 -30.51 1.01
C ASP A 216 15.88 -30.50 0.66
N ILE A 217 15.25 -29.31 0.58
CA ILE A 217 13.89 -29.18 0.02
C ILE A 217 14.02 -28.75 -1.44
N ASP A 218 13.75 -29.68 -2.36
CA ASP A 218 13.52 -29.38 -3.78
C ASP A 218 12.49 -28.24 -3.90
N VAL A 219 12.99 -27.05 -4.22
CA VAL A 219 12.20 -25.82 -4.32
C VAL A 219 11.27 -25.93 -5.53
N LEU A 220 10.04 -26.41 -5.30
CA LEU A 220 8.93 -26.06 -6.17
C LEU A 220 8.71 -24.54 -6.08
N PRO A 221 8.39 -23.86 -7.20
CA PRO A 221 8.12 -22.43 -7.18
C PRO A 221 6.99 -22.13 -6.18
N PRO A 222 7.06 -21.02 -5.43
CA PRO A 222 6.00 -20.65 -4.51
C PRO A 222 4.65 -20.58 -5.24
N PRO A 223 3.53 -20.87 -4.55
CA PRO A 223 2.21 -20.70 -5.13
C PRO A 223 2.08 -19.26 -5.63
N ARG A 224 1.61 -19.09 -6.87
CA ARG A 224 1.42 -17.78 -7.49
C ARG A 224 0.56 -16.88 -6.61
N SER A 225 1.20 -16.00 -5.86
CA SER A 225 0.59 -14.87 -5.14
C SER A 225 1.27 -13.55 -5.51
N SER A 226 1.86 -13.46 -6.71
CA SER A 226 2.13 -12.18 -7.33
C SER A 226 0.80 -11.60 -7.85
N SER A 227 0.53 -10.32 -7.55
CA SER A 227 -0.47 -9.55 -8.29
C SER A 227 -0.29 -9.79 -9.80
N PRO A 228 -1.38 -9.81 -10.59
CA PRO A 228 -1.26 -9.95 -12.04
C PRO A 228 -0.31 -8.86 -12.56
N GLU A 229 0.76 -9.25 -13.23
CA GLU A 229 1.52 -8.29 -14.01
C GLU A 229 0.59 -7.67 -15.05
N VAL A 230 0.71 -6.37 -15.24
CA VAL A 230 0.07 -5.67 -16.35
C VAL A 230 0.61 -6.30 -17.63
N MET A 231 -0.25 -7.00 -18.37
CA MET A 231 0.08 -7.42 -19.73
C MET A 231 0.47 -6.18 -20.51
N ARG A 232 1.73 -6.12 -20.97
CA ARG A 232 2.10 -5.25 -22.07
C ARG A 232 1.47 -5.85 -23.32
N ASP A 233 0.79 -5.00 -24.07
CA ASP A 233 0.30 -5.31 -25.40
C ASP A 233 1.49 -5.68 -26.30
N GLU A 234 1.68 -6.97 -26.53
CA GLU A 234 2.37 -7.48 -27.71
C GLU A 234 1.35 -8.31 -28.50
N GLU A 235 1.28 -7.99 -29.78
CA GLU A 235 0.21 -8.28 -30.73
C GLU A 235 -0.21 -9.75 -30.80
N GLU A 236 -1.54 -9.96 -30.78
CA GLU A 236 -2.19 -11.23 -31.08
C GLU A 236 -2.04 -11.59 -32.57
N GLU A 237 -1.45 -12.76 -32.86
CA GLU A 237 -1.89 -13.59 -33.99
C GLU A 237 -2.39 -14.92 -33.42
N GLY A 238 -3.68 -15.18 -33.65
CA GLY A 238 -4.47 -16.19 -32.95
C GLY A 238 -4.38 -17.61 -33.51
N VAL A 239 -4.84 -18.55 -32.67
CA VAL A 239 -5.44 -19.83 -33.08
C VAL A 239 -6.57 -20.13 -32.10
N GLU A 240 -7.82 -19.90 -32.53
CA GLU A 240 -9.01 -20.50 -31.93
C GLU A 240 -9.13 -21.96 -32.40
N ASP A 241 -9.61 -22.85 -31.52
CA ASP A 241 -10.73 -23.76 -31.88
C ASP A 241 -11.35 -24.47 -30.67
N LEU A 242 -12.69 -24.31 -30.60
CA LEU A 242 -13.80 -25.18 -30.15
C LEU A 242 -13.89 -25.74 -28.72
N GLU A 243 -14.98 -25.39 -28.01
CA GLU A 243 -16.23 -26.18 -28.02
C GLU A 243 -17.46 -25.39 -27.51
N ARG A 244 -18.65 -25.87 -27.89
CA ARG A 244 -19.91 -25.13 -28.16
C ARG A 244 -21.06 -25.75 -27.36
N THR A 245 -22.01 -24.95 -26.83
CA THR A 245 -23.41 -25.37 -26.56
C THR A 245 -24.36 -24.16 -26.65
N VAL A 246 -25.16 -23.96 -27.71
CA VAL A 246 -26.55 -24.41 -28.05
C VAL A 246 -27.61 -23.31 -27.83
N TYR A 247 -28.51 -23.17 -28.82
CA TYR A 247 -29.68 -22.26 -29.05
C TYR A 247 -29.37 -20.87 -29.65
N GLY A 248 -29.88 -20.45 -30.82
CA GLY A 248 -30.66 -21.08 -31.90
C GLY A 248 -30.86 -20.07 -33.06
N GLU A 249 -30.88 -20.58 -34.31
CA GLU A 249 -31.77 -20.18 -35.44
C GLU A 249 -31.80 -18.69 -35.91
N PHE A 250 -31.62 -18.28 -37.18
CA PHE A 250 -31.86 -18.87 -38.50
C PHE A 250 -31.00 -18.16 -39.59
N GLU A 251 -30.80 -18.89 -40.70
CA GLU A 251 -30.77 -18.47 -42.12
C GLU A 251 -29.48 -18.03 -42.86
N ASN A 252 -29.29 -18.79 -43.97
CA ASN A 252 -28.63 -18.52 -45.25
C ASN A 252 -27.14 -18.90 -45.45
N ALA A 253 -26.98 -20.11 -45.99
CA ALA A 253 -25.84 -20.65 -46.75
C ALA A 253 -25.83 -20.08 -48.21
N PRO A 254 -24.92 -20.46 -49.15
CA PRO A 254 -23.90 -21.51 -49.06
C PRO A 254 -22.52 -21.25 -49.74
N ALA A 255 -21.56 -22.14 -49.43
CA ALA A 255 -20.57 -22.77 -50.35
C ALA A 255 -19.47 -21.89 -51.02
N SER A 256 -18.23 -22.30 -51.33
CA SER A 256 -17.46 -23.56 -51.27
C SER A 256 -16.14 -23.35 -52.04
N ARG A 257 -15.07 -24.09 -51.67
CA ARG A 257 -13.87 -24.53 -52.47
C ARG A 257 -12.63 -23.63 -52.61
N PHE A 258 -11.60 -24.00 -51.82
CA PHE A 258 -10.26 -24.47 -52.22
C PHE A 258 -9.64 -23.99 -53.56
N SER A 259 -8.41 -23.43 -53.50
CA SER A 259 -7.22 -24.05 -54.14
C SER A 259 -5.93 -23.20 -54.01
N THR A 260 -4.91 -23.82 -53.43
CA THR A 260 -3.47 -23.83 -53.81
C THR A 260 -2.97 -22.98 -55.00
N LYS A 261 -1.94 -22.13 -54.77
CA LYS A 261 -0.56 -22.31 -55.32
C LYS A 261 0.41 -21.17 -54.95
N LYS A 262 1.67 -21.60 -54.75
CA LYS A 262 2.94 -20.84 -54.68
C LYS A 262 3.10 -19.77 -55.75
N ARG A 263 3.86 -18.70 -55.44
CA ARG A 263 4.82 -18.14 -56.41
C ARG A 263 6.09 -17.59 -55.75
N THR A 264 7.18 -17.94 -56.41
CA THR A 264 8.61 -17.65 -56.30
C THR A 264 8.99 -16.20 -56.59
N LEU A 265 10.17 -15.79 -56.12
CA LEU A 265 11.07 -14.89 -56.85
C LEU A 265 12.53 -15.26 -56.57
N GLY A 266 13.37 -15.17 -57.59
CA GLY A 266 14.82 -15.34 -57.52
C GLY A 266 15.52 -14.47 -58.56
N ARG A 267 16.86 -14.65 -58.64
CA ARG A 267 17.85 -14.15 -59.64
C ARG A 267 18.57 -12.86 -59.18
N MET A 268 19.90 -12.64 -59.24
CA MET A 268 21.08 -13.26 -59.89
C MET A 268 22.39 -12.72 -59.22
N ARG A 269 23.39 -13.57 -58.97
CA ARG A 269 24.75 -13.75 -59.61
C ARG A 269 25.94 -12.88 -59.13
N ASP A 270 27.04 -13.63 -58.90
CA ASP A 270 28.39 -13.32 -58.40
C ASP A 270 29.41 -12.89 -59.49
N GLU A 271 30.54 -12.31 -59.04
CA GLU A 271 31.96 -12.54 -59.45
C GLU A 271 32.83 -11.42 -58.81
N GLU A 272 34.09 -11.53 -58.37
CA GLU A 272 35.09 -12.58 -58.11
C GLU A 272 36.30 -11.85 -57.45
N ALA A 273 37.03 -12.45 -56.49
CA ALA A 273 38.49 -12.31 -56.29
C ALA A 273 38.97 -12.95 -54.97
N LYS A 274 39.82 -13.98 -55.08
CA LYS A 274 40.52 -14.68 -54.00
C LYS A 274 41.85 -14.00 -53.64
N ALA A 275 42.15 -13.85 -52.35
CA ALA A 275 43.50 -14.02 -51.80
C ALA A 275 43.47 -14.33 -50.29
N SER A 276 44.08 -15.48 -49.94
CA SER A 276 44.66 -15.89 -48.64
C SER A 276 43.84 -15.79 -47.34
N SER A 277 43.51 -16.95 -46.77
CA SER A 277 43.25 -17.14 -45.33
C SER A 277 44.57 -17.17 -44.53
N PRO A 278 44.52 -16.90 -43.21
CA PRO A 278 44.34 -18.02 -42.30
C PRO A 278 43.28 -17.79 -41.21
N HIS A 279 42.46 -18.82 -41.02
CA HIS A 279 41.68 -19.19 -39.84
C HIS A 279 41.36 -18.14 -38.76
N SER A 280 40.16 -17.55 -38.85
CA SER A 280 39.31 -17.33 -37.67
C SER A 280 37.86 -17.59 -38.06
N THR A 281 37.31 -18.76 -37.74
CA THR A 281 35.89 -19.05 -37.92
C THR A 281 35.08 -18.24 -36.92
N LEU A 282 34.59 -17.10 -37.39
CA LEU A 282 33.42 -16.39 -36.88
C LEU A 282 32.22 -17.34 -36.94
N SER A 283 31.93 -17.99 -35.81
CA SER A 283 30.62 -18.59 -35.57
C SER A 283 29.65 -17.44 -35.25
N LEU A 284 28.69 -17.21 -36.15
CA LEU A 284 27.46 -16.47 -35.87
C LEU A 284 26.72 -17.15 -34.70
N LYS A 285 27.06 -16.76 -33.47
CA LYS A 285 26.30 -17.11 -32.28
C LYS A 285 25.09 -16.20 -32.21
N HIS A 286 23.92 -16.71 -32.59
CA HIS A 286 22.68 -16.22 -31.99
C HIS A 286 22.85 -16.19 -30.47
N PRO A 287 22.52 -15.09 -29.76
CA PRO A 287 22.57 -15.11 -28.31
C PRO A 287 21.37 -15.93 -27.85
N ARG A 288 21.59 -17.24 -27.68
CA ARG A 288 20.84 -17.99 -26.67
C ARG A 288 21.17 -17.32 -25.34
N ARG A 289 20.37 -16.32 -24.96
CA ARG A 289 20.20 -15.94 -23.56
C ARG A 289 19.74 -17.21 -22.86
N THR A 290 20.71 -17.94 -22.31
CA THR A 290 20.46 -19.18 -21.58
C THR A 290 19.49 -18.86 -20.46
N LEU A 291 18.37 -19.59 -20.36
CA LEU A 291 17.42 -19.58 -19.24
C LEU A 291 18.13 -19.58 -17.87
N THR A 292 19.36 -20.08 -17.80
CA THR A 292 20.27 -20.07 -16.66
C THR A 292 20.71 -18.68 -16.19
N ALA A 293 20.85 -17.69 -17.08
CA ALA A 293 21.28 -16.34 -16.73
C ALA A 293 20.14 -15.50 -16.14
N VAL A 294 18.92 -15.64 -16.70
CA VAL A 294 17.69 -15.05 -16.14
C VAL A 294 17.39 -15.68 -14.78
N ARG A 295 17.56 -17.01 -14.66
CA ARG A 295 17.48 -17.69 -13.37
C ARG A 295 18.50 -17.14 -12.38
N ARG A 296 19.79 -17.06 -12.74
CA ARG A 296 20.82 -16.51 -11.83
C ARG A 296 20.50 -15.08 -11.38
N ALA A 297 20.07 -14.21 -12.28
CA ALA A 297 19.66 -12.86 -11.92
C ALA A 297 18.50 -12.85 -10.91
N HIS A 298 17.48 -13.69 -11.10
CA HIS A 298 16.40 -13.86 -10.14
C HIS A 298 16.85 -14.50 -8.81
N TRP A 299 17.81 -15.43 -8.84
CA TRP A 299 18.39 -16.04 -7.65
C TRP A 299 19.19 -15.01 -6.85
N ASP A 300 19.99 -14.17 -7.51
CA ASP A 300 20.76 -13.10 -6.88
C ASP A 300 19.82 -12.01 -6.33
N GLU A 301 18.79 -11.61 -7.07
CA GLU A 301 17.75 -10.69 -6.61
C GLU A 301 16.98 -11.25 -5.41
N SER A 302 16.62 -12.54 -5.44
CA SER A 302 15.97 -13.25 -4.34
C SER A 302 16.88 -13.34 -3.13
N ARG A 303 18.19 -13.54 -3.31
CA ARG A 303 19.18 -13.54 -2.22
C ARG A 303 19.33 -12.16 -1.61
N VAL A 304 19.43 -11.10 -2.43
CA VAL A 304 19.49 -9.71 -1.96
C VAL A 304 18.22 -9.35 -1.21
N THR A 305 17.03 -9.62 -1.76
CA THR A 305 15.77 -9.39 -1.03
C THR A 305 15.67 -10.27 0.22
N SER A 306 16.16 -11.51 0.20
CA SER A 306 16.14 -12.38 1.37
C SER A 306 17.04 -11.85 2.50
N THR A 307 18.18 -11.26 2.16
CA THR A 307 19.16 -10.66 3.08
C THR A 307 18.62 -9.34 3.64
N LEU A 308 18.03 -8.50 2.77
CA LEU A 308 17.40 -7.24 3.18
C LEU A 308 16.18 -7.47 4.09
N LYS A 309 15.42 -8.55 3.86
CA LYS A 309 14.25 -8.90 4.67
C LYS A 309 14.59 -9.57 6.00
N GLN A 310 15.85 -9.96 6.24
CA GLN A 310 16.23 -10.89 7.32
C GLN A 310 15.94 -10.35 8.73
N GLY A 311 15.94 -9.03 8.94
CA GLY A 311 15.59 -8.40 10.22
C GLY A 311 14.10 -8.13 10.44
N GLU A 312 13.28 -8.18 9.39
CA GLU A 312 11.91 -7.65 9.41
C GLU A 312 10.85 -8.66 8.96
N ARG A 313 11.19 -9.95 8.85
CA ARG A 313 10.22 -10.99 8.49
C ARG A 313 9.17 -11.18 9.58
N VAL A 314 7.95 -11.47 9.16
CA VAL A 314 6.96 -12.12 10.03
C VAL A 314 7.21 -13.61 9.94
N ASN A 315 7.53 -14.23 11.08
CA ASN A 315 7.71 -15.68 11.16
C ASN A 315 6.33 -16.32 11.19
N VAL A 316 5.94 -16.96 10.10
CA VAL A 316 4.65 -17.66 10.00
C VAL A 316 4.89 -19.15 10.10
N LYS A 317 4.39 -19.75 11.18
CA LYS A 317 4.35 -21.20 11.34
C LYS A 317 3.11 -21.75 10.65
N ILE A 318 3.33 -22.62 9.66
CA ILE A 318 2.27 -23.28 8.90
C ILE A 318 2.15 -24.71 9.40
N SER A 319 0.96 -25.11 9.85
CA SER A 319 0.68 -26.47 10.31
C SER A 319 -0.68 -26.94 9.79
N PRO A 320 -0.80 -28.12 9.16
CA PRO A 320 -2.09 -28.61 8.70
C PRO A 320 -2.93 -29.12 9.88
N MET A 321 -4.20 -28.76 9.93
CA MET A 321 -5.21 -29.42 10.75
C MET A 321 -6.03 -30.35 9.86
N HIS A 322 -6.17 -31.59 10.29
CA HIS A 322 -6.99 -32.59 9.63
C HIS A 322 -8.31 -32.75 10.38
N ILE A 323 -9.43 -32.68 9.68
CA ILE A 323 -10.77 -32.82 10.25
C ILE A 323 -11.52 -33.91 9.50
N PHE A 324 -12.04 -34.89 10.23
CA PHE A 324 -12.90 -35.93 9.69
C PHE A 324 -14.30 -35.80 10.29
N LEU A 325 -15.32 -35.75 9.44
CA LEU A 325 -16.72 -35.80 9.85
C LEU A 325 -17.34 -37.09 9.33
N THR A 326 -17.66 -38.00 10.25
CA THR A 326 -18.22 -39.31 9.93
C THR A 326 -19.75 -39.26 9.89
N ARG A 327 -20.37 -40.23 9.19
CA ARG A 327 -21.84 -40.30 9.06
C ARG A 327 -22.61 -40.49 10.38
N ASP A 328 -21.98 -41.08 11.39
CA ASP A 328 -22.57 -41.23 12.72
C ASP A 328 -22.57 -39.92 13.51
N GLY A 329 -21.95 -38.84 13.01
CA GLY A 329 -21.84 -37.55 13.71
C GLY A 329 -20.67 -37.49 14.69
N THR A 330 -19.62 -38.27 14.45
CA THR A 330 -18.34 -38.17 15.15
C THR A 330 -17.42 -37.22 14.37
N ILE A 331 -16.76 -36.30 15.07
CA ILE A 331 -15.75 -35.40 14.51
C ILE A 331 -14.40 -35.83 15.06
N ILE A 332 -13.41 -35.95 14.19
CA ILE A 332 -12.02 -36.22 14.58
C ILE A 332 -11.18 -35.05 14.08
N SER A 333 -10.54 -34.31 14.99
CA SER A 333 -9.55 -33.29 14.64
C SER A 333 -8.16 -33.77 15.03
N VAL A 334 -7.21 -33.67 14.11
CA VAL A 334 -5.80 -34.00 14.32
C VAL A 334 -4.95 -32.79 14.02
N HIS A 335 -4.17 -32.36 15.01
CA HIS A 335 -3.21 -31.27 14.89
C HIS A 335 -1.79 -31.80 15.14
N PRO A 336 -0.79 -31.49 14.29
CA PRO A 336 0.58 -32.01 14.43
C PRO A 336 1.31 -31.58 15.71
N THR A 337 0.93 -30.46 16.32
CA THR A 337 1.57 -30.02 17.56
C THR A 337 1.06 -30.87 18.74
N PRO A 338 1.93 -31.39 19.62
CA PRO A 338 1.57 -32.29 20.73
C PRO A 338 0.96 -31.55 21.93
N ASN A 339 -0.02 -30.69 21.67
CA ASN A 339 -0.84 -30.03 22.68
C ASN A 339 -2.24 -29.70 22.12
N LEU A 340 -3.19 -29.45 23.02
CA LEU A 340 -4.56 -29.06 22.66
C LEU A 340 -4.83 -27.54 22.82
N LEU A 341 -3.80 -26.70 22.86
CA LEU A 341 -3.97 -25.25 23.10
C LEU A 341 -4.71 -24.57 21.96
N TYR A 342 -4.41 -24.94 20.72
CA TYR A 342 -5.04 -24.37 19.52
C TYR A 342 -6.57 -24.48 19.55
N THR A 343 -7.08 -25.61 20.04
CA THR A 343 -8.53 -25.93 20.06
C THR A 343 -9.21 -25.61 21.39
N TYR A 344 -8.45 -25.13 22.39
CA TYR A 344 -8.95 -24.79 23.72
C TYR A 344 -10.15 -23.81 23.72
N PRO A 345 -10.23 -22.77 22.86
CA PRO A 345 -11.39 -21.87 22.85
C PRO A 345 -12.71 -22.60 22.56
N ILE A 346 -12.69 -23.63 21.71
CA ILE A 346 -13.88 -24.45 21.42
C ILE A 346 -14.26 -25.29 22.64
N THR A 347 -13.29 -25.93 23.30
CA THR A 347 -13.54 -26.68 24.53
C THR A 347 -14.15 -25.81 25.63
N LYS A 348 -13.72 -24.54 25.73
CA LYS A 348 -14.31 -23.54 26.64
C LYS A 348 -15.74 -23.19 26.24
N ARG A 349 -16.04 -22.98 24.94
CA ARG A 349 -17.40 -22.75 24.44
C ARG A 349 -18.34 -23.94 24.73
N LEU A 350 -17.84 -25.17 24.62
CA LEU A 350 -18.59 -26.39 24.98
C LEU A 350 -18.81 -26.54 26.50
N ALA A 351 -18.01 -25.90 27.34
CA ALA A 351 -18.23 -25.95 28.79
C ALA A 351 -19.49 -25.17 29.22
N THR A 352 -19.81 -24.10 28.50
CA THR A 352 -20.95 -23.24 28.78
C THR A 352 -22.22 -23.77 28.10
N LYS A 353 -23.34 -23.83 28.84
CA LYS A 353 -24.60 -24.42 28.36
C LYS A 353 -25.31 -23.56 27.30
N ASP A 354 -25.13 -22.24 27.36
CA ASP A 354 -25.89 -21.28 26.54
C ASP A 354 -25.22 -20.95 25.20
N THR A 355 -24.15 -21.67 24.83
CA THR A 355 -23.50 -21.45 23.53
C THR A 355 -24.26 -22.14 22.41
N LEU A 356 -24.29 -21.52 21.23
CA LEU A 356 -24.97 -22.07 20.06
C LEU A 356 -24.43 -23.46 19.67
N LEU A 357 -23.12 -23.66 19.83
CA LEU A 357 -22.45 -24.95 19.61
C LEU A 357 -22.97 -26.05 20.56
N ARG A 358 -23.32 -25.67 21.79
CA ARG A 358 -23.86 -26.58 22.80
C ARG A 358 -25.33 -26.91 22.58
N LEU A 359 -26.16 -25.88 22.36
CA LEU A 359 -27.61 -25.98 22.24
C LEU A 359 -28.04 -26.78 21.01
N THR A 360 -27.42 -26.53 19.86
CA THR A 360 -27.74 -27.21 18.61
C THR A 360 -27.31 -28.67 18.62
N ALA A 361 -26.14 -28.94 19.22
CA ALA A 361 -25.47 -30.23 19.20
C ALA A 361 -25.43 -30.82 17.77
N ASP A 362 -25.03 -29.98 16.81
CA ASP A 362 -24.87 -30.34 15.39
C ASP A 362 -23.37 -30.57 15.09
N PRO A 363 -22.98 -31.74 14.55
CA PRO A 363 -21.61 -32.00 14.13
C PRO A 363 -21.05 -31.00 13.11
N SER A 364 -21.90 -30.47 12.24
CA SER A 364 -21.53 -29.52 11.18
C SER A 364 -21.05 -28.20 11.77
N LEU A 365 -21.72 -27.73 12.84
CA LEU A 365 -21.34 -26.50 13.56
C LEU A 365 -20.04 -26.66 14.35
N MET A 366 -19.69 -27.88 14.76
CA MET A 366 -18.38 -28.18 15.33
C MET A 366 -17.27 -28.03 14.29
N VAL A 367 -17.47 -28.58 13.08
CA VAL A 367 -16.52 -28.41 11.97
C VAL A 367 -16.38 -26.93 11.61
N GLN A 368 -17.49 -26.19 11.53
CA GLN A 368 -17.45 -24.74 11.31
C GLN A 368 -16.64 -24.02 12.39
N SER A 369 -16.85 -24.36 13.67
CA SER A 369 -16.12 -23.73 14.78
C SER A 369 -14.61 -23.99 14.70
N LEU A 370 -14.19 -25.16 14.21
CA LEU A 370 -12.77 -25.47 13.96
C LEU A 370 -12.20 -24.65 12.80
N LEU A 371 -12.98 -24.42 11.73
CA LEU A 371 -12.58 -23.55 10.63
C LEU A 371 -12.49 -22.09 11.06
N ASP A 372 -13.41 -21.63 11.92
CA ASP A 372 -13.38 -20.26 12.46
C ASP A 372 -12.06 -20.01 13.23
N LEU A 373 -11.58 -20.99 14.03
CA LEU A 373 -10.26 -20.87 14.68
C LEU A 373 -9.11 -20.68 13.69
N VAL A 374 -9.19 -21.32 12.51
CA VAL A 374 -8.19 -21.14 11.45
C VAL A 374 -8.24 -19.74 10.88
N ALA A 375 -9.44 -19.21 10.65
CA ALA A 375 -9.62 -17.85 10.18
C ALA A 375 -9.10 -16.82 11.21
N ASP A 376 -9.44 -17.01 12.49
CA ASP A 376 -8.99 -16.16 13.59
C ASP A 376 -7.45 -16.12 13.67
N SER A 377 -6.79 -17.29 13.61
CA SER A 377 -5.32 -17.37 13.64
C SER A 377 -4.65 -16.70 12.42
N ALA A 378 -5.31 -16.73 11.26
CA ALA A 378 -4.82 -16.05 10.07
C ALA A 378 -4.93 -14.51 10.19
N LEU A 379 -5.94 -14.00 10.91
CA LEU A 379 -6.06 -12.56 11.17
C LEU A 379 -4.89 -12.04 12.00
N GLU A 380 -4.46 -12.78 13.02
CA GLU A 380 -3.28 -12.40 13.83
C GLU A 380 -2.01 -12.27 12.97
N VAL A 381 -1.81 -13.18 12.02
CA VAL A 381 -0.70 -13.10 11.05
C VAL A 381 -0.81 -11.86 10.18
N VAL A 382 -2.01 -11.56 9.66
CA VAL A 382 -2.26 -10.36 8.84
C VAL A 382 -1.99 -9.08 9.63
N GLU A 383 -2.42 -9.02 10.89
CA GLU A 383 -2.18 -7.89 11.78
C GLU A 383 -0.69 -7.66 12.03
N GLU A 384 0.09 -8.72 12.25
CA GLU A 384 1.54 -8.62 12.44
C GLU A 384 2.25 -8.13 11.16
N TYR A 385 1.86 -8.64 9.99
CA TYR A 385 2.35 -8.10 8.71
C TYR A 385 2.00 -6.62 8.55
N HIS A 386 0.77 -6.23 8.87
CA HIS A 386 0.33 -4.85 8.73
C HIS A 386 1.10 -3.93 9.68
N SER A 387 1.31 -4.34 10.93
CA SER A 387 2.10 -3.60 11.92
C SER A 387 3.54 -3.34 11.45
N LYS A 388 4.22 -4.37 10.92
CA LYS A 388 5.57 -4.21 10.36
C LYS A 388 5.60 -3.32 9.12
N LEU A 389 4.63 -3.46 8.22
CA LEU A 389 4.50 -2.60 7.04
C LEU A 389 4.30 -1.13 7.43
N LEU A 390 3.41 -0.85 8.37
CA LEU A 390 3.17 0.50 8.86
C LEU A 390 4.42 1.11 9.51
N THR A 391 5.16 0.31 10.28
CA THR A 391 6.42 0.75 10.91
C THR A 391 7.46 1.12 9.85
N LEU A 392 7.56 0.31 8.80
CA LEU A 392 8.43 0.57 7.66
C LEU A 392 8.01 1.82 6.90
N GLU A 393 6.74 1.93 6.52
CA GLU A 393 6.18 3.11 5.84
C GLU A 393 6.45 4.39 6.65
N HIS A 394 6.20 4.36 7.96
CA HIS A 394 6.49 5.46 8.87
C HIS A 394 7.98 5.83 8.87
N SER A 395 8.87 4.84 8.95
CA SER A 395 10.33 5.08 8.92
C SER A 395 10.78 5.71 7.59
N ILE A 396 10.23 5.25 6.46
CA ILE A 396 10.53 5.75 5.12
C ILE A 396 10.03 7.18 4.95
N LEU A 397 8.87 7.54 5.51
CA LEU A 397 8.32 8.89 5.41
C LEU A 397 9.10 9.90 6.27
N LEU A 398 9.52 9.50 7.48
CA LEU A 398 10.28 10.36 8.39
C LEU A 398 11.74 10.55 7.99
N LYS A 399 12.41 9.48 7.54
CA LYS A 399 13.81 9.50 7.11
C LYS A 399 13.98 8.82 5.74
N PRO A 400 13.47 9.41 4.66
CA PRO A 400 13.63 8.80 3.36
C PRO A 400 15.10 8.85 2.93
N ASP A 401 15.62 7.79 2.30
CA ASP A 401 16.86 7.87 1.50
C ASP A 401 16.57 7.98 0.00
N MET A 402 15.29 7.91 -0.37
CA MET A 402 14.78 7.97 -1.74
C MET A 402 14.11 9.31 -2.07
N SER A 403 14.03 9.63 -3.36
CA SER A 403 13.42 10.88 -3.86
C SER A 403 11.90 10.78 -4.05
N ALA A 404 11.36 9.57 -4.21
CA ALA A 404 9.93 9.34 -4.32
C ALA A 404 9.53 8.00 -3.66
N VAL A 405 8.38 7.99 -3.00
CA VAL A 405 7.81 6.83 -2.29
C VAL A 405 6.39 6.61 -2.81
N LYS A 406 6.07 5.38 -3.19
CA LYS A 406 4.70 5.01 -3.56
C LYS A 406 3.92 4.66 -2.29
N ASP A 407 3.06 5.58 -1.84
CA ASP A 407 2.28 5.43 -0.60
C ASP A 407 1.06 4.51 -0.82
N ARG A 408 0.46 4.52 -2.02
CA ARG A 408 -0.71 3.69 -2.39
C ARG A 408 -0.67 3.24 -3.85
N PRO A 409 -1.56 2.33 -4.31
CA PRO A 409 -1.54 1.83 -5.68
C PRO A 409 -1.47 2.93 -6.76
N ASN A 410 -2.11 4.08 -6.51
CA ASN A 410 -2.15 5.24 -7.41
C ASN A 410 -1.74 6.56 -6.71
N GLU A 411 -0.88 6.51 -5.69
CA GLU A 411 -0.43 7.71 -4.97
C GLU A 411 1.09 7.70 -4.77
N LEU A 412 1.74 8.81 -5.10
CA LEU A 412 3.19 8.99 -5.00
C LEU A 412 3.51 10.21 -4.13
N SER A 413 4.36 10.04 -3.12
CA SER A 413 4.96 11.12 -2.35
C SER A 413 6.33 11.46 -2.95
N ILE A 414 6.55 12.71 -3.33
CA ILE A 414 7.80 13.18 -3.92
C ILE A 414 8.51 14.09 -2.93
N ARG A 415 9.75 13.72 -2.60
CA ARG A 415 10.69 14.52 -1.81
C ARG A 415 11.77 15.08 -2.73
N ASP A 416 11.41 16.09 -3.51
CA ASP A 416 12.34 16.85 -4.34
C ASP A 416 11.84 18.27 -4.57
N ALA A 417 12.71 19.27 -4.38
CA ALA A 417 12.40 20.67 -4.62
C ALA A 417 12.05 20.94 -6.09
N ALA A 418 12.68 20.21 -7.02
CA ALA A 418 12.41 20.35 -8.45
C ALA A 418 10.97 19.94 -8.83
N ALA A 419 10.26 19.18 -7.98
CA ALA A 419 8.88 18.79 -8.21
C ALA A 419 7.87 19.90 -7.90
N VAL A 420 8.24 20.88 -7.07
CA VAL A 420 7.33 21.95 -6.59
C VAL A 420 6.69 22.72 -7.75
N ASN A 421 7.49 23.21 -8.70
CA ASN A 421 7.00 24.04 -9.80
C ASN A 421 6.19 23.21 -10.83
N PRO A 422 6.65 22.05 -11.34
CA PRO A 422 5.83 21.19 -12.20
C PRO A 422 4.53 20.70 -11.55
N MET A 423 4.48 20.56 -10.22
CA MET A 423 3.26 20.15 -9.52
C MET A 423 2.30 21.30 -9.26
N MET A 424 2.79 22.43 -8.75
CA MET A 424 1.93 23.48 -8.17
C MET A 424 2.01 24.82 -8.91
N GLY A 425 2.93 24.98 -9.86
CA GLY A 425 3.09 26.19 -10.66
C GLY A 425 1.88 26.48 -11.56
N SER A 426 1.95 27.57 -12.32
CA SER A 426 0.82 28.02 -13.15
C SER A 426 0.41 27.03 -14.25
N GLN A 427 1.36 26.23 -14.73
CA GLN A 427 1.13 25.12 -15.67
C GLN A 427 1.23 23.75 -14.96
N GLY A 428 1.08 23.76 -13.64
CA GLY A 428 1.18 22.56 -12.83
C GLY A 428 -0.07 21.69 -12.91
N LEU A 429 -0.05 20.64 -12.11
CA LEU A 429 -1.13 19.66 -12.06
C LEU A 429 -2.38 20.20 -11.32
N PRO A 430 -3.59 19.77 -11.72
CA PRO A 430 -4.81 20.10 -10.99
C PRO A 430 -4.84 19.48 -9.58
N LYS A 431 -5.76 19.96 -8.74
CA LYS A 431 -6.01 19.40 -7.39
C LYS A 431 -6.40 17.92 -7.48
N GLY A 432 -5.84 17.11 -6.58
CA GLY A 432 -6.09 15.66 -6.53
C GLY A 432 -7.42 15.27 -5.86
N PRO A 433 -7.77 13.97 -5.93
CA PRO A 433 -9.04 13.44 -5.43
C PRO A 433 -9.25 13.57 -3.91
N VAL A 434 -8.18 13.80 -3.11
CA VAL A 434 -8.30 14.05 -1.67
C VAL A 434 -9.22 15.23 -1.36
N TRP A 435 -9.26 16.23 -2.26
CA TRP A 435 -10.06 17.43 -2.10
C TRP A 435 -11.55 17.18 -2.32
N ASP A 436 -11.93 16.16 -3.10
CA ASP A 436 -13.33 15.79 -3.31
C ASP A 436 -13.88 14.97 -2.12
N GLY A 437 -13.06 14.06 -1.56
CA GLY A 437 -13.44 13.21 -0.44
C GLY A 437 -13.79 13.97 0.85
N ARG A 438 -13.00 15.01 1.17
CA ARG A 438 -13.15 15.89 2.37
C ARG A 438 -14.52 16.58 2.50
N VAL A 439 -15.37 16.47 1.48
CA VAL A 439 -16.53 17.35 1.27
C VAL A 439 -17.81 16.56 1.09
N ALA A 440 -17.71 15.26 0.84
CA ALA A 440 -18.85 14.45 0.54
C ALA A 440 -19.91 14.55 1.67
N GLY A 441 -21.16 14.78 1.26
CA GLY A 441 -22.28 15.06 2.17
C GLY A 441 -22.47 16.53 2.58
N ASN A 442 -21.71 17.50 2.03
CA ASN A 442 -22.04 18.91 2.20
C ASN A 442 -23.32 19.28 1.45
N LYS A 443 -24.30 19.86 2.16
CA LYS A 443 -25.58 20.34 1.59
C LYS A 443 -25.48 21.75 1.00
N THR A 444 -24.28 22.34 0.92
CA THR A 444 -24.11 23.70 0.40
C THR A 444 -24.21 23.69 -1.13
N PRO A 445 -24.93 24.66 -1.73
CA PRO A 445 -25.12 24.73 -3.18
C PRO A 445 -23.81 25.03 -3.94
N ALA A 446 -22.79 25.59 -3.27
CA ALA A 446 -21.47 25.88 -3.83
C ALA A 446 -20.35 25.15 -3.06
N LYS A 447 -19.28 24.78 -3.77
CA LYS A 447 -18.03 24.28 -3.18
C LYS A 447 -17.20 25.46 -2.63
N PRO A 448 -16.50 25.34 -1.50
CA PRO A 448 -15.55 26.37 -1.06
C PRO A 448 -14.31 26.47 -1.98
N LEU A 449 -13.62 27.61 -1.95
CA LEU A 449 -12.47 27.94 -2.80
C LEU A 449 -11.38 26.85 -2.79
N ILE A 450 -11.08 26.26 -1.63
CA ILE A 450 -10.03 25.26 -1.47
C ILE A 450 -10.24 24.01 -2.35
N GLN A 451 -11.46 23.76 -2.84
CA GLN A 451 -11.78 22.59 -3.68
C GLN A 451 -11.86 22.88 -5.16
N ILE A 452 -11.94 24.15 -5.52
CA ILE A 452 -12.15 24.58 -6.91
C ILE A 452 -10.79 24.67 -7.61
N SER A 453 -10.77 24.38 -8.90
CA SER A 453 -9.59 24.53 -9.77
C SER A 453 -9.96 25.29 -11.05
N GLY A 454 -8.96 25.72 -11.81
CA GLY A 454 -9.16 26.34 -13.12
C GLY A 454 -9.78 27.74 -13.09
N PRO A 455 -10.53 28.14 -14.14
CA PRO A 455 -11.05 29.50 -14.29
C PRO A 455 -11.96 29.95 -13.15
N ASP A 456 -12.77 29.05 -12.61
CA ASP A 456 -13.69 29.37 -11.50
C ASP A 456 -12.92 29.67 -10.21
N HIS A 457 -11.84 28.93 -9.93
CA HIS A 457 -10.94 29.26 -8.84
C HIS A 457 -10.32 30.65 -9.04
N THR A 458 -9.82 30.97 -10.23
CA THR A 458 -9.24 32.28 -10.54
C THR A 458 -10.24 33.42 -10.29
N ARG A 459 -11.50 33.24 -10.70
CA ARG A 459 -12.59 34.20 -10.44
C ARG A 459 -12.84 34.36 -8.95
N ARG A 460 -13.10 33.25 -8.24
CA ARG A 460 -13.42 33.26 -6.80
C ARG A 460 -12.23 33.63 -5.91
N ARG A 461 -11.00 33.53 -6.40
CA ARG A 461 -9.79 33.95 -5.70
C ARG A 461 -9.62 35.47 -5.66
N ARG A 462 -10.22 36.24 -6.58
CA ARG A 462 -10.12 37.71 -6.61
C ARG A 462 -10.58 38.39 -5.32
N PRO A 463 -11.80 38.14 -4.79
CA PRO A 463 -12.24 38.77 -3.55
C PRO A 463 -11.36 38.36 -2.36
N TRP A 464 -10.88 37.12 -2.32
CA TRP A 464 -9.88 36.68 -1.35
C TRP A 464 -8.58 37.49 -1.47
N ASN A 465 -8.01 37.64 -2.66
CA ASN A 465 -6.79 38.43 -2.83
C ASN A 465 -6.96 39.89 -2.39
N ARG A 466 -8.15 40.49 -2.56
CA ARG A 466 -8.46 41.84 -2.06
C ARG A 466 -8.53 41.88 -0.54
N ALA A 467 -9.20 40.90 0.08
CA ALA A 467 -9.34 40.82 1.53
C ALA A 467 -8.01 40.64 2.27
N PHE A 468 -6.98 40.07 1.63
CA PHE A 468 -5.68 39.82 2.23
C PHE A 468 -4.54 40.62 1.57
N ASN A 469 -4.86 41.71 0.86
CA ASN A 469 -3.85 42.63 0.34
C ASN A 469 -3.32 43.57 1.44
N SER A 470 -2.20 44.23 1.20
CA SER A 470 -1.57 45.09 2.21
C SER A 470 -2.43 46.28 2.66
N GLU A 471 -3.42 46.71 1.88
CA GLU A 471 -4.33 47.78 2.27
C GLU A 471 -5.38 47.28 3.28
N ALA A 472 -6.00 46.13 3.01
CA ALA A 472 -6.97 45.50 3.90
C ALA A 472 -6.32 45.10 5.24
N LEU A 473 -5.08 44.58 5.21
CA LEU A 473 -4.38 44.18 6.42
C LEU A 473 -4.16 45.34 7.41
N LYS A 474 -3.94 46.57 6.93
CA LYS A 474 -3.86 47.75 7.80
C LYS A 474 -5.16 47.98 8.57
N GLY A 475 -6.30 47.70 7.93
CA GLY A 475 -7.62 47.77 8.59
C GLY A 475 -7.85 46.68 9.63
N TYR A 476 -7.03 45.62 9.65
CA TYR A 476 -7.13 44.53 10.62
C TYR A 476 -6.17 44.66 11.79
N GLU A 477 -5.22 45.61 11.74
CA GLU A 477 -4.22 45.84 12.79
C GLU A 477 -4.90 46.05 14.14
N GLU A 478 -5.88 46.95 14.23
CA GLU A 478 -6.61 47.22 15.47
C GLU A 478 -7.31 45.98 16.05
N ILE A 479 -7.78 45.08 15.19
CA ILE A 479 -8.44 43.83 15.60
C ILE A 479 -7.42 42.88 16.23
N ILE A 480 -6.24 42.73 15.59
CA ILE A 480 -5.13 41.93 16.12
C ILE A 480 -4.67 42.53 17.45
N GLU A 481 -4.47 43.85 17.50
CA GLU A 481 -4.00 44.52 18.72
C GLU A 481 -4.95 44.29 19.89
N LYS A 482 -6.26 44.45 19.66
CA LYS A 482 -7.29 44.22 20.67
C LYS A 482 -7.24 42.80 21.22
N ARG A 483 -7.23 41.79 20.34
CA ARG A 483 -7.23 40.37 20.75
C ARG A 483 -5.89 39.93 21.35
N ALA A 484 -4.77 40.48 20.88
CA ALA A 484 -3.45 40.18 21.42
C ALA A 484 -3.30 40.73 22.85
N ASN A 485 -3.76 41.96 23.10
CA ASN A 485 -3.80 42.51 24.47
C ASN A 485 -4.72 41.69 25.39
N GLN A 486 -5.87 41.24 24.87
CA GLN A 486 -6.77 40.36 25.62
C GLN A 486 -6.10 39.02 25.96
N LEU A 487 -5.34 38.44 25.04
CA LEU A 487 -4.56 37.22 25.30
C LEU A 487 -3.57 37.43 26.45
N ILE A 488 -2.83 38.55 26.46
CA ILE A 488 -1.90 38.88 27.55
C ILE A 488 -2.62 39.02 28.88
N GLN A 489 -3.75 39.72 28.91
CA GLN A 489 -4.57 39.87 30.13
C GLN A 489 -5.02 38.51 30.66
N THR A 490 -5.64 37.70 29.79
CA THR A 490 -6.13 36.37 30.16
C THR A 490 -5.01 35.46 30.67
N LEU A 491 -3.82 35.52 30.05
CA LEU A 491 -2.65 34.75 30.48
C LEU A 491 -2.04 35.26 31.79
N GLY A 492 -2.01 36.58 32.00
CA GLY A 492 -1.53 37.20 33.23
C GLY A 492 -2.38 36.86 34.46
N ASP A 493 -3.67 36.58 34.24
CA ASP A 493 -4.61 36.15 35.30
C ASP A 493 -4.47 34.65 35.65
N GLN A 494 -3.70 33.87 34.87
CA GLN A 494 -3.52 32.44 35.15
C GLN A 494 -2.57 32.23 36.34
N VAL A 495 -2.99 31.39 37.29
CA VAL A 495 -2.16 31.00 38.43
C VAL A 495 -1.54 29.63 38.20
N GLY A 496 -0.21 29.58 38.13
CA GLY A 496 0.55 28.34 37.97
C GLY A 496 0.68 27.89 36.49
N PRO A 497 1.02 26.61 36.25
CA PRO A 497 1.18 26.09 34.90
C PRO A 497 -0.13 26.17 34.09
N THR A 498 -0.07 26.75 32.89
CA THR A 498 -1.20 26.90 31.98
C THR A 498 -0.89 26.31 30.61
N ASN A 499 -1.91 25.83 29.88
CA ASN A 499 -1.72 25.27 28.55
C ASN A 499 -1.69 26.40 27.50
N LEU A 500 -0.49 26.77 27.03
CA LEU A 500 -0.30 27.86 26.09
C LEU A 500 -0.92 27.59 24.72
N SER A 501 -0.80 26.36 24.20
CA SER A 501 -1.36 26.02 22.88
C SER A 501 -2.87 26.21 22.83
N LYS A 502 -3.58 25.85 23.91
CA LYS A 502 -5.01 26.10 24.07
C LYS A 502 -5.37 27.59 23.99
N TRP A 503 -4.68 28.45 24.73
CA TRP A 503 -4.99 29.88 24.75
C TRP A 503 -4.67 30.56 23.41
N ILE A 504 -3.61 30.12 22.74
CA ILE A 504 -3.28 30.56 21.39
C ILE A 504 -4.38 30.14 20.40
N SER A 505 -4.88 28.90 20.49
CA SER A 505 -6.02 28.45 19.67
C SER A 505 -7.26 29.31 19.88
N TYR A 506 -7.60 29.64 21.12
CA TYR A 506 -8.73 30.53 21.42
C TYR A 506 -8.53 31.95 20.88
N PHE A 507 -7.31 32.50 21.01
CA PHE A 507 -6.95 33.80 20.45
C PHE A 507 -7.14 33.83 18.94
N THR A 508 -6.54 32.88 18.21
CA THR A 508 -6.61 32.85 16.74
C THR A 508 -8.04 32.62 16.24
N PHE A 509 -8.85 31.80 16.94
CA PHE A 509 -10.25 31.58 16.60
C PHE A 509 -11.11 32.83 16.79
N ASP A 510 -10.97 33.52 17.92
CA ASP A 510 -11.67 34.78 18.18
C ASP A 510 -11.24 35.87 17.19
N PHE A 511 -9.94 35.99 16.92
CA PHE A 511 -9.40 36.92 15.92
C PHE A 511 -9.98 36.68 14.52
N MET A 512 -9.98 35.43 14.06
CA MET A 512 -10.54 35.09 12.75
C MET A 512 -12.06 35.29 12.71
N SER A 513 -12.78 35.08 13.83
CA SER A 513 -14.21 35.36 13.91
C SER A 513 -14.51 36.87 13.79
N ASP A 514 -13.72 37.70 14.45
CA ASP A 514 -13.79 39.16 14.34
C ASP A 514 -13.49 39.63 12.91
N MET A 515 -12.40 39.14 12.32
CA MET A 515 -11.97 39.56 11.00
C MET A 515 -12.85 39.02 9.86
N ALA A 516 -13.47 37.85 10.04
CA ALA A 516 -14.37 37.27 9.04
C ALA A 516 -15.75 37.91 9.05
N PHE A 517 -16.33 38.11 10.24
CA PHE A 517 -17.76 38.40 10.41
C PHE A 517 -18.05 39.65 11.25
N GLY A 518 -17.02 40.37 11.71
CA GLY A 518 -17.18 41.44 12.71
C GLY A 518 -17.45 40.92 14.12
N GLY A 519 -17.23 39.62 14.38
CA GLY A 519 -17.34 38.99 15.69
C GLY A 519 -18.01 37.62 15.64
N GLY A 520 -18.23 37.02 16.81
CA GLY A 520 -19.02 35.80 16.93
C GLY A 520 -18.52 34.75 17.92
N SER A 521 -17.36 34.99 18.51
CA SER A 521 -16.73 34.11 19.49
C SER A 521 -16.01 34.95 20.55
N GLU A 522 -16.03 34.46 21.79
CA GLU A 522 -15.34 35.04 22.95
C GLU A 522 -14.64 33.93 23.76
N MET A 523 -13.98 33.00 23.07
CA MET A 523 -13.30 31.85 23.69
C MET A 523 -12.19 32.27 24.66
N LEU A 524 -11.54 33.42 24.45
CA LEU A 524 -10.57 33.97 25.41
C LEU A 524 -11.19 34.34 26.76
N ARG A 525 -12.49 34.67 26.81
CA ARG A 525 -13.20 35.03 28.06
C ARG A 525 -13.98 33.87 28.63
N GLU A 526 -14.70 33.17 27.77
CA GLU A 526 -15.72 32.20 28.16
C GLU A 526 -15.24 30.75 28.01
N GLY A 527 -14.08 30.54 27.38
CA GLY A 527 -13.63 29.22 26.94
C GLY A 527 -14.50 28.65 25.81
N ASP A 528 -14.25 27.39 25.44
CA ASP A 528 -15.04 26.67 24.43
C ASP A 528 -16.36 26.14 25.00
N LYS A 529 -17.20 27.04 25.54
CA LYS A 529 -18.48 26.70 26.21
C LYS A 529 -19.43 25.92 25.30
N ASP A 530 -19.47 26.33 24.03
CA ASP A 530 -20.35 25.77 23.01
C ASP A 530 -19.71 24.57 22.30
N GLY A 531 -18.47 24.20 22.62
CA GLY A 531 -17.74 23.09 22.01
C GLY A 531 -17.53 23.26 20.51
N ILE A 532 -17.30 24.49 20.03
CA ILE A 532 -17.08 24.83 18.62
C ILE A 532 -15.63 24.58 18.23
N TRP A 533 -14.67 24.90 19.10
CA TRP A 533 -13.26 24.57 18.85
C TRP A 533 -13.07 23.05 18.79
N ARG A 534 -13.62 22.31 19.77
CA ARG A 534 -13.61 20.84 19.73
C ARG A 534 -14.26 20.28 18.46
N ALA A 535 -15.35 20.91 18.00
CA ALA A 535 -16.04 20.51 16.78
C ALA A 535 -15.18 20.75 15.51
N LEU A 536 -14.44 21.86 15.48
CA LEU A 536 -13.48 22.17 14.43
C LEU A 536 -12.36 21.12 14.42
N ASP A 537 -11.67 20.92 15.55
CA ASP A 537 -10.55 19.97 15.66
C ASP A 537 -10.96 18.55 15.25
N GLY A 538 -12.10 18.04 15.77
CA GLY A 538 -12.62 16.73 15.38
C GLY A 538 -13.02 16.63 13.90
N SER A 539 -13.38 17.74 13.26
CA SER A 539 -13.75 17.75 11.84
C SER A 539 -12.55 17.52 10.91
N THR A 540 -11.34 17.90 11.32
CA THR A 540 -10.10 17.74 10.52
C THR A 540 -9.76 16.26 10.34
N MET A 541 -9.88 15.46 11.41
CA MET A 541 -9.63 14.02 11.37
C MET A 541 -10.62 13.30 10.44
N ILE A 542 -11.92 13.58 10.60
CA ILE A 542 -12.96 13.04 9.70
C ILE A 542 -12.66 13.44 8.25
N GLY A 543 -12.27 14.70 8.02
CA GLY A 543 -11.86 15.20 6.72
C GLY A 543 -10.69 14.40 6.13
N THR A 544 -9.68 14.09 6.93
CA THR A 544 -8.50 13.34 6.50
C THR A 544 -8.85 11.90 6.08
N VAL A 545 -9.65 11.17 6.87
CA VAL A 545 -10.14 9.84 6.51
C VAL A 545 -10.92 9.87 5.19
N LEU A 546 -11.88 10.79 5.08
CA LEU A 546 -12.71 10.92 3.88
C LEU A 546 -11.91 11.38 2.65
N GLY A 547 -10.86 12.19 2.87
CA GLY A 547 -9.95 12.62 1.82
C GLY A 547 -9.17 11.44 1.22
N HIS A 548 -8.62 10.57 2.05
CA HIS A 548 -7.87 9.41 1.56
C HIS A 548 -8.77 8.28 1.05
N SER A 549 -10.07 8.29 1.38
CA SER A 549 -11.09 7.38 0.84
C SER A 549 -12.27 8.13 0.22
N PRO A 550 -12.11 8.80 -0.94
CA PRO A 550 -13.16 9.65 -1.51
C PRO A 550 -14.48 8.93 -1.79
N TRP A 551 -14.41 7.64 -2.13
CA TRP A 551 -15.58 6.79 -2.35
C TRP A 551 -16.43 6.60 -1.08
N LEU A 552 -15.80 6.56 0.10
CA LEU A 552 -16.49 6.44 1.39
C LEU A 552 -17.34 7.68 1.68
N GLY A 553 -16.87 8.84 1.22
CA GLY A 553 -17.56 10.10 1.38
C GLY A 553 -19.01 10.07 0.87
N GLN A 554 -19.30 9.39 -0.24
CA GLN A 554 -20.66 9.30 -0.78
C GLN A 554 -21.61 8.55 0.16
N TYR A 555 -21.09 7.63 0.96
CA TYR A 555 -21.84 6.85 1.94
C TYR A 555 -21.90 7.53 3.31
N PHE A 556 -20.94 8.42 3.61
CA PHE A 556 -20.83 9.10 4.89
C PHE A 556 -22.11 9.88 5.29
N LYS A 557 -22.89 10.38 4.32
CA LYS A 557 -24.20 11.02 4.59
C LYS A 557 -25.22 10.11 5.28
N TYR A 558 -25.05 8.80 5.22
CA TYR A 558 -25.94 7.80 5.83
C TYR A 558 -25.43 7.31 7.19
N ILE A 559 -24.20 7.65 7.56
CA ILE A 559 -23.60 7.23 8.82
C ILE A 559 -23.89 8.32 9.87
N PRO A 560 -24.38 7.98 11.07
CA PRO A 560 -24.67 8.96 12.13
C PRO A 560 -23.41 9.55 12.79
N VAL A 561 -22.23 9.34 12.21
CA VAL A 561 -20.93 9.86 12.66
C VAL A 561 -20.67 11.18 11.93
N GLY A 562 -20.34 12.25 12.65
CA GLY A 562 -20.05 13.57 12.06
C GLY A 562 -20.90 14.73 12.60
N SER A 563 -21.45 14.61 13.81
CA SER A 563 -22.07 15.73 14.55
C SER A 563 -21.14 16.94 14.62
N GLU A 564 -19.87 16.71 14.92
CA GLU A 564 -18.84 17.75 15.08
C GLU A 564 -18.63 18.55 13.80
N ARG A 565 -18.39 17.87 12.68
CA ARG A 565 -18.25 18.51 11.36
C ARG A 565 -19.49 19.32 10.97
N ARG A 566 -20.68 18.84 11.31
CA ARG A 566 -21.94 19.54 11.04
C ARG A 566 -22.07 20.77 11.94
N LYS A 567 -21.81 20.63 13.23
CA LYS A 567 -21.89 21.68 14.25
C LYS A 567 -20.98 22.87 13.92
N PHE A 568 -19.71 22.62 13.60
CA PHE A 568 -18.78 23.70 13.22
C PHE A 568 -19.24 24.41 11.93
N ARG A 569 -19.67 23.65 10.92
CA ARG A 569 -20.17 24.22 9.67
C ARG A 569 -21.42 25.07 9.89
N ASP A 570 -22.36 24.58 10.69
CA ASP A 570 -23.62 25.28 10.96
C ASP A 570 -23.34 26.57 11.76
N PHE A 571 -22.36 26.56 12.68
CA PHE A 571 -21.84 27.76 13.32
C PHE A 571 -21.34 28.77 12.29
N ALA A 572 -20.40 28.39 11.40
CA ALA A 572 -19.82 29.30 10.42
C ALA A 572 -20.88 29.89 9.46
N ILE A 573 -21.83 29.07 9.00
CA ILE A 573 -22.94 29.54 8.16
C ILE A 573 -23.84 30.50 8.94
N SER A 574 -24.17 30.20 10.20
CA SER A 574 -25.01 31.08 11.02
C SER A 574 -24.37 32.46 11.23
N ARG A 575 -23.05 32.50 11.48
CA ARG A 575 -22.30 33.76 11.61
C ARG A 575 -22.31 34.57 10.32
N ALA A 576 -22.07 33.91 9.19
CA ALA A 576 -22.13 34.54 7.89
C ALA A 576 -23.54 35.09 7.58
N GLN A 577 -24.60 34.36 7.92
CA GLN A 577 -25.99 34.81 7.75
C GLN A 577 -26.32 36.03 8.61
N ILE A 578 -25.90 36.04 9.88
CA ILE A 578 -26.05 37.18 10.78
C ILE A 578 -25.33 38.39 10.18
N ARG A 579 -24.08 38.23 9.76
CA ARG A 579 -23.27 39.28 9.12
C ARG A 579 -23.90 39.84 7.84
N VAL A 580 -24.53 39.01 7.00
CA VAL A 580 -25.25 39.48 5.80
C VAL A 580 -26.50 40.26 6.16
N LYS A 581 -27.22 39.84 7.21
CA LYS A 581 -28.47 40.49 7.63
C LYS A 581 -28.22 41.82 8.33
N GLU A 582 -27.21 41.88 9.19
CA GLU A 582 -26.93 43.03 10.07
C GLU A 582 -25.96 44.02 9.42
N GLY A 583 -25.20 43.60 8.40
CA GLY A 583 -24.10 44.38 7.85
C GLY A 583 -22.88 44.36 8.77
N SER A 584 -21.88 45.19 8.46
CA SER A 584 -20.75 45.45 9.36
C SER A 584 -20.33 46.89 9.28
N MET A 585 -19.85 47.39 10.41
CA MET A 585 -19.26 48.72 10.52
C MET A 585 -17.79 48.74 10.11
N THR A 586 -17.21 47.57 9.80
CA THR A 586 -15.80 47.39 9.45
C THR A 586 -15.66 46.63 8.13
N LYS A 587 -14.55 46.84 7.42
CA LYS A 587 -14.26 46.14 6.15
C LYS A 587 -13.70 44.74 6.41
N ASP A 588 -14.49 43.89 7.06
CA ASP A 588 -14.17 42.47 7.28
C ASP A 588 -14.03 41.66 5.98
N VAL A 589 -13.65 40.39 6.07
CA VAL A 589 -13.49 39.57 4.85
C VAL A 589 -14.79 39.45 4.07
N PHE A 590 -15.94 39.39 4.75
CA PHE A 590 -17.24 39.30 4.10
C PHE A 590 -17.62 40.57 3.32
N HIS A 591 -17.14 41.75 3.72
CA HIS A 591 -17.22 42.98 2.92
C HIS A 591 -16.70 42.76 1.49
N HIS A 592 -15.57 42.06 1.37
CA HIS A 592 -14.96 41.74 0.08
C HIS A 592 -15.67 40.59 -0.65
N PHE A 593 -16.12 39.56 0.06
CA PHE A 593 -16.81 38.42 -0.55
C PHE A 593 -18.18 38.79 -1.11
N LEU A 594 -18.87 39.72 -0.46
CA LEU A 594 -20.18 40.23 -0.87
C LEU A 594 -20.08 41.38 -1.88
N ASN A 595 -18.86 41.80 -2.25
CA ASN A 595 -18.59 42.91 -3.17
C ASN A 595 -19.31 44.21 -2.74
N GLU A 596 -19.35 44.52 -1.44
CA GLU A 596 -20.01 45.70 -0.89
C GLU A 596 -19.40 47.01 -1.43
N SER A 597 -18.13 46.97 -1.86
CA SER A 597 -17.43 48.08 -2.51
C SER A 597 -17.77 48.27 -4.00
N GLY A 598 -18.49 47.34 -4.63
CA GLY A 598 -18.83 47.40 -6.06
C GLY A 598 -17.63 47.25 -7.02
N THR A 599 -16.52 46.67 -6.56
CA THR A 599 -15.24 46.61 -7.29
C THR A 599 -15.10 45.43 -8.26
N ASP A 600 -16.00 44.47 -8.23
CA ASP A 600 -15.99 43.29 -9.11
C ASP A 600 -17.09 43.34 -10.18
N ASP A 601 -16.70 43.19 -11.45
CA ASP A 601 -17.61 43.06 -12.59
C ASP A 601 -18.34 41.70 -12.60
N HIS A 602 -17.75 40.69 -11.94
CA HIS A 602 -18.31 39.34 -11.82
C HIS A 602 -18.29 38.87 -10.35
N PRO A 603 -19.13 39.49 -9.49
CA PRO A 603 -19.11 39.22 -8.07
C PRO A 603 -19.47 37.77 -7.75
N SER A 604 -18.97 37.29 -6.62
CA SER A 604 -19.43 36.01 -6.07
C SER A 604 -20.88 36.15 -5.63
N SER A 605 -21.68 35.13 -5.88
CA SER A 605 -23.04 35.06 -5.32
C SER A 605 -22.97 34.94 -3.79
N VAL A 606 -24.04 35.33 -3.10
CA VAL A 606 -24.15 35.15 -1.65
C VAL A 606 -23.95 33.68 -1.26
N ALA A 607 -24.48 32.74 -2.05
CA ALA A 607 -24.29 31.31 -1.82
C ALA A 607 -22.81 30.86 -1.90
N GLU A 608 -22.05 31.44 -2.83
CA GLU A 608 -20.61 31.21 -2.94
C GLU A 608 -19.86 31.80 -1.74
N ALA A 609 -20.17 33.04 -1.34
CA ALA A 609 -19.59 33.67 -0.14
C ALA A 609 -19.89 32.84 1.12
N MET A 610 -21.11 32.34 1.27
CA MET A 610 -21.51 31.47 2.39
C MET A 610 -20.72 30.16 2.40
N SER A 611 -20.42 29.58 1.23
CA SER A 611 -19.63 28.34 1.16
C SER A 611 -18.20 28.51 1.69
N ASP A 612 -17.65 29.73 1.62
CA ASP A 612 -16.31 30.07 2.08
C ASP A 612 -16.24 30.46 3.58
N SER A 613 -17.37 30.59 4.27
CA SER A 613 -17.45 30.97 5.70
C SER A 613 -16.62 30.07 6.61
N ALA A 614 -16.81 28.75 6.50
CA ALA A 614 -16.06 27.77 7.30
C ALA A 614 -14.57 27.73 6.92
N LEU A 615 -14.27 27.92 5.64
CA LEU A 615 -12.89 27.91 5.14
C LEU A 615 -12.08 29.06 5.73
N VAL A 616 -12.67 30.26 5.82
CA VAL A 616 -11.94 31.43 6.33
C VAL A 616 -11.51 31.21 7.79
N ILE A 617 -12.39 30.67 8.64
CA ILE A 617 -12.10 30.40 10.06
C ILE A 617 -11.05 29.29 10.20
N ILE A 618 -11.25 28.14 9.56
CA ILE A 618 -10.29 27.02 9.65
C ILE A 618 -8.90 27.43 9.14
N ALA A 619 -8.84 28.08 7.97
CA ALA A 619 -7.58 28.38 7.33
C ALA A 619 -6.71 29.35 8.13
N GLY A 620 -7.33 30.33 8.80
CA GLY A 620 -6.60 31.32 9.60
C GLY A 620 -6.34 30.89 11.04
N SER A 621 -7.26 30.17 11.68
CA SER A 621 -7.16 29.89 13.13
C SER A 621 -6.21 28.74 13.43
N ASP A 622 -6.49 27.55 12.89
CA ASP A 622 -5.75 26.32 13.19
C ASP A 622 -4.30 26.41 12.72
N THR A 623 -4.06 26.99 11.54
CA THR A 623 -2.71 27.06 10.98
C THR A 623 -1.82 28.01 11.77
N THR A 624 -2.28 29.22 12.07
CA THR A 624 -1.52 30.20 12.86
C THR A 624 -1.31 29.70 14.29
N SER A 625 -2.32 29.11 14.93
CA SER A 625 -2.18 28.58 16.29
C SER A 625 -1.14 27.46 16.38
N THR A 626 -1.09 26.59 15.37
CA THR A 626 -0.07 25.54 15.24
C THR A 626 1.34 26.15 15.14
N VAL A 627 1.53 27.18 14.31
CA VAL A 627 2.85 27.84 14.16
C VAL A 627 3.27 28.54 15.44
N LEU A 628 2.38 29.34 16.04
CA LEU A 628 2.67 30.06 17.28
C LEU A 628 3.04 29.10 18.41
N SER A 629 2.26 28.03 18.58
CA SER A 629 2.53 27.03 19.63
C SER A 629 3.86 26.32 19.39
N SER A 630 4.14 25.92 18.15
CA SER A 630 5.41 25.29 17.78
C SER A 630 6.60 26.24 17.96
N LEU A 631 6.43 27.52 17.63
CA LEU A 631 7.46 28.56 17.79
C LEU A 631 7.81 28.73 19.28
N PHE A 632 6.80 28.89 20.15
CA PHE A 632 7.02 29.02 21.58
C PHE A 632 7.68 27.77 22.16
N TRP A 633 7.25 26.58 21.73
CA TRP A 633 7.91 25.33 22.12
C TRP A 633 9.38 25.31 21.69
N PHE A 634 9.70 25.64 20.43
CA PHE A 634 11.07 25.67 19.93
C PHE A 634 11.96 26.63 20.72
N ILE A 635 11.53 27.87 20.95
CA ILE A 635 12.36 28.84 21.67
C ILE A 635 12.53 28.46 23.15
N MET A 636 11.49 27.92 23.81
CA MET A 636 11.62 27.47 25.21
C MET A 636 12.53 26.24 25.37
N CYS A 637 12.60 25.39 24.34
CA CYS A 637 13.56 24.28 24.29
C CYS A 637 15.00 24.73 24.01
N ASN A 638 15.22 25.97 23.57
CA ASN A 638 16.52 26.50 23.18
C ASN A 638 16.81 27.84 23.89
N PRO A 639 17.30 27.82 25.14
CA PRO A 639 17.46 29.03 25.97
C PRO A 639 18.36 30.12 25.36
N ASP A 640 19.35 29.75 24.55
CA ASP A 640 20.22 30.71 23.87
C ASP A 640 19.49 31.47 22.76
N ILE A 641 18.64 30.76 22.02
CA ILE A 641 17.77 31.34 20.99
C ILE A 641 16.71 32.24 21.64
N TYR A 642 16.10 31.77 22.74
CA TYR A 642 15.15 32.56 23.52
C TYR A 642 15.76 33.89 23.95
N ARG A 643 16.95 33.87 24.58
CA ARG A 643 17.63 35.07 25.06
C ARG A 643 17.98 36.04 23.94
N ARG A 644 18.54 35.53 22.83
CA ARG A 644 18.87 36.40 21.68
C ARG A 644 17.64 37.03 21.04
N LEU A 645 16.52 36.31 20.96
CA LEU A 645 15.25 36.87 20.51
C LEU A 645 14.73 37.93 21.50
N GLN A 646 14.82 37.65 22.80
CA GLN A 646 14.45 38.59 23.84
C GLN A 646 15.25 39.90 23.73
N ASP A 647 16.57 39.81 23.54
CA ASP A 647 17.45 40.98 23.37
C ASP A 647 17.07 41.81 22.13
N GLU A 648 16.73 41.16 21.00
CA GLU A 648 16.26 41.85 19.80
C GLU A 648 14.94 42.58 20.07
N ILE A 649 13.98 41.93 20.74
CA ILE A 649 12.68 42.52 21.10
C ILE A 649 12.86 43.70 22.05
N ASP A 650 13.65 43.56 23.10
CA ASP A 650 13.89 44.61 24.09
C ASP A 650 14.61 45.82 23.48
N THR A 651 15.45 45.59 22.47
CA THR A 651 16.14 46.66 21.72
C THR A 651 15.16 47.44 20.84
N VAL A 652 14.25 46.75 20.15
CA VAL A 652 13.31 47.38 19.19
C VAL A 652 12.08 47.96 19.88
N PHE A 653 11.66 47.34 20.99
CA PHE A 653 10.50 47.68 21.81
C PHE A 653 10.87 47.72 23.30
N PRO A 654 11.61 48.76 23.74
CA PRO A 654 11.89 48.97 25.15
C PRO A 654 10.60 49.00 26.00
N PRO A 655 10.68 48.70 27.31
CA PRO A 655 9.51 48.75 28.18
C PRO A 655 8.73 50.07 28.05
N GLY A 656 7.42 49.95 27.86
CA GLY A 656 6.50 51.08 27.63
C GLY A 656 6.23 51.40 26.15
N GLU A 657 7.01 50.85 25.21
CA GLU A 657 6.67 50.92 23.78
C GLU A 657 5.69 49.82 23.37
N ASN A 658 4.83 50.12 22.39
CA ASN A 658 3.90 49.15 21.83
C ASN A 658 4.62 48.12 20.94
N ALA A 659 4.78 46.88 21.44
CA ALA A 659 5.33 45.75 20.70
C ALA A 659 4.46 45.24 19.55
N LEU A 660 3.28 45.83 19.32
CA LEU A 660 2.37 45.42 18.25
C LEU A 660 2.59 46.18 16.94
N ASN A 661 3.54 47.12 16.85
CA ASN A 661 3.77 47.90 15.62
C ASN A 661 4.35 47.05 14.46
N PRO A 662 3.57 46.75 13.39
CA PRO A 662 4.00 45.87 12.30
C PRO A 662 5.19 46.41 11.49
N SER A 663 5.34 47.73 11.41
CA SER A 663 6.40 48.37 10.61
C SER A 663 7.81 48.09 11.15
N LYS A 664 7.95 47.94 12.48
CA LYS A 664 9.21 47.60 13.13
C LYS A 664 9.59 46.12 12.94
N HIS A 665 8.59 45.22 12.95
CA HIS A 665 8.83 43.77 12.86
C HIS A 665 9.47 43.31 11.54
N ILE A 666 9.29 44.06 10.45
CA ILE A 666 9.88 43.74 9.15
C ILE A 666 11.42 43.75 9.22
N HIS A 667 11.98 44.54 10.14
CA HIS A 667 13.43 44.74 10.30
C HIS A 667 14.04 43.88 11.42
N MET A 668 13.24 43.05 12.09
CA MET A 668 13.71 42.14 13.14
C MET A 668 14.21 40.83 12.51
N ASN A 669 15.46 40.84 12.05
CA ASN A 669 16.05 39.75 11.29
C ASN A 669 15.97 38.42 12.04
N TYR A 670 16.20 38.42 13.36
CA TYR A 670 16.24 37.19 14.14
C TYR A 670 14.85 36.61 14.41
N LEU A 671 13.86 37.45 14.75
CA LEU A 671 12.46 37.05 14.81
C LEU A 671 12.00 36.42 13.48
N ASN A 672 12.30 37.06 12.36
CA ASN A 672 11.94 36.54 11.04
C ASN A 672 12.65 35.22 10.71
N ALA A 673 13.90 35.07 11.14
CA ALA A 673 14.65 33.83 11.02
C ALA A 673 14.01 32.68 11.84
N ILE A 674 13.60 32.96 13.07
CA ILE A 674 12.90 32.00 13.95
C ILE A 674 11.56 31.57 13.35
N ILE A 675 10.78 32.50 12.78
CA ILE A 675 9.51 32.19 12.13
C ILE A 675 9.74 31.28 10.91
N ASN A 676 10.72 31.60 10.06
CA ASN A 676 11.03 30.78 8.90
C ASN A 676 11.51 29.39 9.29
N GLU A 677 12.35 29.29 10.33
CA GLU A 677 12.85 28.00 10.81
C GLU A 677 11.76 27.15 11.45
N THR A 678 10.84 27.78 12.18
CA THR A 678 9.64 27.11 12.72
C THR A 678 8.80 26.56 11.58
N LEU A 679 8.50 27.37 10.56
CA LEU A 679 7.72 26.95 9.39
C LEU A 679 8.42 25.88 8.55
N ARG A 680 9.75 25.81 8.58
CA ARG A 680 10.54 24.77 7.88
C ARG A 680 10.43 23.43 8.60
N LEU A 681 10.60 23.45 9.92
CA LEU A 681 10.56 22.22 10.70
C LEU A 681 9.13 21.76 10.95
N LEU A 682 8.23 22.61 11.41
CA LEU A 682 6.85 22.23 11.68
C LEU A 682 5.89 23.11 10.86
N PRO A 683 5.85 22.95 9.52
CA PRO A 683 4.82 23.59 8.71
C PRO A 683 3.44 23.07 9.15
N PRO A 684 2.41 23.92 9.27
CA PRO A 684 1.09 23.48 9.68
C PRO A 684 0.50 22.37 8.80
N VAL A 685 0.83 22.36 7.52
CA VAL A 685 0.43 21.33 6.56
C VAL A 685 1.65 20.47 6.22
N LEU A 686 1.77 19.30 6.86
CA LEU A 686 2.96 18.43 6.77
C LEU A 686 3.00 17.67 5.44
N SER A 687 1.91 16.99 5.08
CA SER A 687 1.78 16.25 3.82
C SER A 687 1.79 17.12 2.55
N GLY A 688 1.62 18.43 2.69
CA GLY A 688 1.47 19.37 1.58
C GLY A 688 0.16 19.22 0.82
N SER A 689 0.17 19.57 -0.48
CA SER A 689 -1.03 19.62 -1.32
C SER A 689 -1.02 18.51 -2.38
N GLN A 690 -2.04 17.63 -2.34
CA GLN A 690 -2.20 16.61 -3.37
C GLN A 690 -2.59 17.20 -4.72
N ARG A 691 -1.88 16.77 -5.75
CA ARG A 691 -2.20 16.99 -7.16
C ARG A 691 -2.48 15.67 -7.86
N VAL A 692 -2.96 15.72 -9.10
CA VAL A 692 -3.22 14.51 -9.88
C VAL A 692 -2.85 14.73 -11.34
N VAL A 693 -2.24 13.72 -11.96
CA VAL A 693 -2.13 13.68 -13.42
C VAL A 693 -3.52 13.35 -13.96
N ALA A 694 -4.18 14.29 -14.61
CA ALA A 694 -5.58 14.13 -15.01
C ALA A 694 -5.77 12.94 -15.97
N ARG A 695 -6.85 12.18 -15.82
CA ARG A 695 -7.20 11.13 -16.80
C ARG A 695 -7.46 11.78 -18.16
N GLY A 696 -6.92 11.19 -19.22
CA GLY A 696 -6.96 11.72 -20.58
C GLY A 696 -5.91 12.79 -20.88
N SER A 697 -5.03 13.18 -19.94
CA SER A 697 -3.92 14.10 -20.24
C SER A 697 -2.65 13.39 -20.72
N GLY A 698 -2.61 12.06 -20.67
CA GLY A 698 -1.36 11.31 -20.81
C GLY A 698 -0.45 11.43 -19.58
N ALA A 699 0.74 10.84 -19.66
CA ALA A 699 1.70 10.86 -18.56
C ALA A 699 2.31 12.27 -18.37
N ALA A 700 2.58 12.64 -17.11
CA ALA A 700 3.27 13.88 -16.76
C ALA A 700 4.68 13.58 -16.26
N THR A 701 5.65 14.41 -16.65
CA THR A 701 7.02 14.32 -16.17
C THR A 701 7.22 15.28 -15.00
N ILE A 702 7.63 14.76 -13.84
CA ILE A 702 7.96 15.54 -12.64
C ILE A 702 9.38 15.18 -12.22
N GLY A 703 10.31 16.13 -12.37
CA GLY A 703 11.73 15.85 -12.20
C GLY A 703 12.19 14.77 -13.19
N SER A 704 12.79 13.70 -12.68
CA SER A 704 13.20 12.52 -13.47
C SER A 704 12.10 11.46 -13.62
N ASN A 705 10.93 11.65 -13.02
CA ASN A 705 9.89 10.63 -12.95
C ASN A 705 8.81 10.87 -14.00
N VAL A 706 8.43 9.82 -14.74
CA VAL A 706 7.27 9.81 -15.64
C VAL A 706 6.09 9.20 -14.90
N ILE A 707 5.05 10.00 -14.69
CA ILE A 707 3.91 9.66 -13.83
C ILE A 707 2.68 9.41 -14.71
N PRO A 708 2.10 8.19 -14.69
CA PRO A 708 0.91 7.87 -15.47
C PRO A 708 -0.30 8.72 -15.09
N GLU A 709 -1.21 8.92 -16.04
CA GLU A 709 -2.49 9.55 -15.76
C GLU A 709 -3.32 8.79 -14.72
N GLY A 710 -4.15 9.52 -13.97
CA GLY A 710 -4.90 9.01 -12.83
C GLY A 710 -4.09 8.84 -11.54
N THR A 711 -2.77 9.08 -11.57
CA THR A 711 -1.91 8.99 -10.38
C THR A 711 -1.94 10.30 -9.60
N ALA A 712 -2.24 10.20 -8.29
CA ALA A 712 -2.14 11.30 -7.36
C ALA A 712 -0.69 11.49 -6.88
N VAL A 713 -0.29 12.73 -6.67
CA VAL A 713 1.07 13.08 -6.25
C VAL A 713 1.04 14.08 -5.09
N PHE A 714 1.86 13.84 -4.07
CA PHE A 714 2.10 14.75 -2.96
C PHE A 714 3.51 15.33 -3.03
N SER A 715 3.64 16.61 -2.67
CA SER A 715 4.93 17.20 -2.28
C SER A 715 4.93 17.26 -0.76
N HIS A 716 5.62 16.32 -0.13
CA HIS A 716 5.58 16.15 1.33
C HIS A 716 6.45 17.21 2.00
N PHE A 717 5.83 18.33 2.39
CA PHE A 717 6.52 19.52 2.88
C PHE A 717 7.44 19.20 4.05
N TYR A 718 7.00 18.39 5.01
CA TYR A 718 7.80 18.01 6.18
C TYR A 718 9.15 17.39 5.80
N SER A 719 9.15 16.47 4.82
CA SER A 719 10.38 15.76 4.40
C SER A 719 11.18 16.57 3.39
N VAL A 720 10.54 17.36 2.51
CA VAL A 720 11.24 18.27 1.58
C VAL A 720 11.97 19.36 2.35
N HIS A 721 11.36 19.91 3.40
CA HIS A 721 11.95 20.97 4.22
C HIS A 721 13.08 20.47 5.14
N ARG A 722 13.27 19.14 5.24
CA ARG A 722 14.36 18.46 5.96
C ARG A 722 15.35 17.75 5.03
N ASP A 723 15.24 17.95 3.73
CA ASP A 723 16.16 17.31 2.80
C ASP A 723 17.56 17.94 2.94
N PRO A 724 18.62 17.17 3.27
CA PRO A 724 19.97 17.71 3.37
C PRO A 724 20.46 18.36 2.07
N ARG A 725 19.94 17.93 0.90
CA ARG A 725 20.25 18.53 -0.41
C ARG A 725 19.76 19.98 -0.52
N SER A 726 18.73 20.34 0.23
CA SER A 726 18.11 21.67 0.24
C SER A 726 18.43 22.46 1.51
N PHE A 727 18.66 21.77 2.64
CA PHE A 727 18.89 22.37 3.95
C PHE A 727 20.04 21.66 4.68
N SER A 728 21.26 22.19 4.53
CA SER A 728 22.46 21.68 5.21
C SER A 728 23.10 22.77 6.08
N PRO A 729 23.97 22.43 7.05
CA PRO A 729 24.46 21.09 7.39
C PRO A 729 23.56 20.28 8.36
N LEU A 730 22.68 20.95 9.11
CA LEU A 730 21.81 20.32 10.11
C LEU A 730 20.34 20.52 9.70
N PRO A 731 19.75 19.59 8.91
CA PRO A 731 18.37 19.71 8.45
C PRO A 731 17.35 19.51 9.57
N ASP A 732 17.65 18.68 10.57
CA ASP A 732 16.69 18.34 11.63
C ASP A 732 16.81 19.23 12.88
N VAL A 733 17.87 20.05 12.95
CA VAL A 733 18.12 20.94 14.09
C VAL A 733 17.42 22.27 13.87
N PHE A 734 16.77 22.79 14.90
CA PHE A 734 16.21 24.14 14.92
C PHE A 734 17.34 25.17 14.96
N TRP A 735 17.73 25.69 13.80
CA TRP A 735 18.85 26.63 13.66
C TRP A 735 18.44 27.89 12.88
N PRO A 736 17.85 28.91 13.55
CA PRO A 736 17.39 30.14 12.91
C PRO A 736 18.47 30.86 12.09
N ASP A 737 19.73 30.82 12.53
CA ASP A 737 20.82 31.54 11.85
C ASP A 737 21.01 31.15 10.38
N ARG A 738 20.51 29.99 9.92
CA ARG A 738 20.53 29.66 8.48
C ARG A 738 19.85 30.71 7.60
N TRP A 739 18.88 31.43 8.16
CA TRP A 739 18.09 32.44 7.47
C TRP A 739 18.75 33.83 7.49
N LEU A 740 19.80 34.01 8.29
CA LEU A 740 20.51 35.26 8.44
C LEU A 740 21.57 35.43 7.34
N SER A 741 21.99 36.68 7.14
CA SER A 741 23.15 36.99 6.30
C SER A 741 24.43 36.41 6.92
N GLU A 742 25.44 36.08 6.10
CA GLU A 742 26.66 35.38 6.54
C GLU A 742 27.33 36.05 7.76
N GLY A 743 27.36 37.39 7.82
CA GLY A 743 27.98 38.14 8.92
C GLY A 743 27.19 38.13 10.24
N GLU A 744 25.91 37.74 10.23
CA GLU A 744 25.04 37.66 11.41
C GLU A 744 24.92 36.24 11.97
N ARG A 745 25.52 35.24 11.29
CA ARG A 745 25.43 33.83 11.68
C ARG A 745 26.36 33.49 12.83
N THR A 746 25.84 32.70 13.75
CA THR A 746 26.61 31.97 14.76
C THR A 746 26.74 30.51 14.34
N SER A 747 27.93 29.92 14.52
CA SER A 747 28.17 28.53 14.10
C SER A 747 27.33 27.56 14.93
N PRO A 748 26.67 26.58 14.29
CA PRO A 748 25.87 25.59 14.99
C PRO A 748 26.72 24.53 15.72
N PHE A 749 28.02 24.46 15.42
CA PHE A 749 28.93 23.46 15.99
C PHE A 749 29.72 23.96 17.19
N SER A 750 29.86 25.28 17.36
CA SER A 750 30.46 25.89 18.54
C SER A 750 30.20 27.40 18.61
N PRO A 751 29.82 27.96 19.76
CA PRO A 751 29.69 29.42 19.97
C PRO A 751 31.00 30.19 19.70
N ALA A 752 32.15 29.52 19.78
CA ALA A 752 33.48 30.12 19.57
C ALA A 752 33.91 30.15 18.10
N HIS A 753 33.21 29.44 17.21
CA HIS A 753 33.56 29.37 15.80
C HIS A 753 32.85 30.50 15.03
N LYS A 754 33.59 31.56 14.70
CA LYS A 754 33.12 32.68 13.87
C LYS A 754 33.54 32.58 12.40
N GLY A 755 33.98 31.40 11.96
CA GLY A 755 34.35 31.12 10.58
C GLY A 755 33.12 30.92 9.68
N PRO A 756 33.27 31.08 8.36
CA PRO A 756 32.17 30.84 7.41
C PRO A 756 31.68 29.40 7.53
N VAL A 757 30.36 29.26 7.72
CA VAL A 757 29.67 27.96 7.69
C VAL A 757 29.09 27.80 6.30
N ASP A 758 29.44 26.73 5.59
CA ASP A 758 28.81 26.40 4.31
C ASP A 758 27.34 26.02 4.57
N VAL A 759 26.42 26.86 4.12
CA VAL A 759 24.97 26.70 4.34
C VAL A 759 24.29 26.55 3.00
N VAL A 760 23.72 25.38 2.79
CA VAL A 760 22.75 25.16 1.71
C VAL A 760 21.38 25.59 2.23
N LEU A 761 20.80 26.60 1.59
CA LEU A 761 19.44 27.09 1.82
C LEU A 761 18.73 27.23 0.47
N ASP A 762 18.10 26.16 0.02
CA ASP A 762 17.29 26.18 -1.20
C ASP A 762 15.90 26.76 -0.92
N ARG A 763 15.72 28.03 -1.31
CA ARG A 763 14.43 28.73 -1.16
C ARG A 763 13.31 28.14 -2.03
N ALA A 764 13.62 27.39 -3.09
CA ALA A 764 12.60 26.73 -3.90
C ALA A 764 11.99 25.53 -3.18
N ALA A 765 12.74 24.87 -2.29
CA ALA A 765 12.25 23.80 -1.43
C ALA A 765 11.35 24.33 -0.31
N PHE A 766 11.60 25.56 0.18
CA PHE A 766 10.86 26.17 1.28
C PHE A 766 9.48 26.69 0.85
N THR A 767 8.47 25.85 1.05
CA THR A 767 7.08 26.06 0.56
C THR A 767 5.99 25.96 1.64
N PRO A 768 6.17 26.50 2.86
CA PRO A 768 5.18 26.36 3.94
C PRO A 768 3.84 27.03 3.64
N PHE A 769 3.83 27.97 2.68
CA PHE A 769 2.63 28.67 2.20
C PHE A 769 2.15 28.15 0.83
N SER A 770 2.54 26.93 0.44
CA SER A 770 2.31 26.36 -0.90
C SER A 770 2.94 27.24 -2.02
N PHE A 771 2.68 26.90 -3.28
CA PHE A 771 3.27 27.57 -4.45
C PHE A 771 2.25 27.75 -5.58
N GLY A 772 2.52 28.71 -6.49
CA GLY A 772 1.73 28.97 -7.69
C GLY A 772 0.32 29.55 -7.44
N PRO A 773 -0.63 29.39 -8.38
CA PRO A 773 -1.96 30.02 -8.32
C PRO A 773 -2.82 29.62 -7.13
N SER A 774 -2.50 28.51 -6.47
CA SER A 774 -3.18 28.01 -5.27
C SER A 774 -2.34 28.21 -3.99
N ASN A 775 -1.40 29.15 -3.99
CA ASN A 775 -0.65 29.50 -2.79
C ASN A 775 -1.55 30.05 -1.67
N CYS A 776 -1.04 30.13 -0.45
CA CYS A 776 -1.77 30.68 0.68
C CYS A 776 -2.04 32.18 0.46
N VAL A 777 -3.32 32.57 0.54
CA VAL A 777 -3.74 33.98 0.42
C VAL A 777 -3.43 34.78 1.68
N GLY A 778 -3.51 34.12 2.84
CA GLY A 778 -3.31 34.72 4.15
C GLY A 778 -1.86 34.83 4.59
N LYS A 779 -0.87 34.56 3.70
CA LYS A 779 0.56 34.56 4.07
C LYS A 779 0.98 35.84 4.78
N ASN A 780 0.61 37.00 4.25
CA ASN A 780 1.03 38.28 4.82
C ASN A 780 0.37 38.54 6.17
N LEU A 781 -0.92 38.21 6.30
CA LEU A 781 -1.65 38.29 7.56
C LEU A 781 -1.00 37.39 8.62
N ALA A 782 -0.80 36.11 8.32
CA ALA A 782 -0.27 35.14 9.26
C ALA A 782 1.12 35.58 9.77
N LEU A 783 2.00 36.04 8.88
CA LEU A 783 3.32 36.53 9.28
C LEU A 783 3.23 37.80 10.13
N GLN A 784 2.28 38.70 9.86
CA GLN A 784 2.05 39.90 10.67
C GLN A 784 1.54 39.52 12.07
N GLU A 785 0.52 38.68 12.14
CA GLU A 785 -0.07 38.16 13.39
C GLU A 785 0.98 37.45 14.25
N ILE A 786 1.75 36.53 13.66
CA ILE A 786 2.82 35.80 14.37
C ILE A 786 3.84 36.76 14.96
N ARG A 787 4.32 37.75 14.19
CA ARG A 787 5.31 38.73 14.68
C ARG A 787 4.76 39.54 15.84
N MET A 788 3.55 40.09 15.69
CA MET A 788 2.90 40.92 16.71
C MET A 788 2.70 40.14 18.02
N VAL A 789 2.18 38.92 17.93
CA VAL A 789 1.90 38.10 19.13
C VAL A 789 3.19 37.66 19.81
N VAL A 790 4.21 37.20 19.07
CA VAL A 790 5.49 36.79 19.65
C VAL A 790 6.17 37.96 20.34
N SER A 791 6.27 39.12 19.69
CA SER A 791 6.86 40.32 20.29
C SER A 791 6.14 40.74 21.56
N LEU A 792 4.80 40.79 21.55
CA LEU A 792 4.03 41.18 22.72
C LEU A 792 4.17 40.17 23.87
N MET A 793 4.17 38.86 23.57
CA MET A 793 4.34 37.80 24.57
C MET A 793 5.70 37.88 25.27
N LEU A 794 6.79 38.05 24.52
CA LEU A 794 8.15 38.16 25.08
C LEU A 794 8.40 39.54 25.71
N GLN A 795 7.67 40.58 25.31
CA GLN A 795 7.70 41.86 26.04
C GLN A 795 7.01 41.71 27.41
N SER A 796 5.94 40.91 27.49
CA SER A 796 5.09 40.82 28.68
C SER A 796 5.57 39.75 29.68
N PHE A 797 6.10 38.62 29.22
CA PHE A 797 6.35 37.44 30.05
C PHE A 797 7.73 36.83 29.84
N ASP A 798 8.33 36.37 30.93
CA ASP A 798 9.35 35.33 30.93
C ASP A 798 8.64 33.97 30.95
N MET A 799 8.93 33.12 29.97
CA MET A 799 8.22 31.87 29.75
C MET A 799 9.13 30.65 29.94
N GLN A 800 8.63 29.64 30.63
CA GLN A 800 9.34 28.37 30.83
C GLN A 800 8.37 27.19 30.70
N LEU A 801 8.85 26.05 30.21
CA LEU A 801 8.06 24.82 30.25
C LEU A 801 7.75 24.43 31.69
N ALA A 802 6.55 23.88 31.93
CA ALA A 802 6.14 23.44 33.25
C ALA A 802 7.08 22.35 33.80
N LYS A 803 7.36 22.40 35.10
CA LYS A 803 8.25 21.43 35.77
C LYS A 803 7.70 20.01 35.59
N GLY A 804 8.54 19.11 35.07
CA GLY A 804 8.20 17.70 34.84
C GLY A 804 7.53 17.41 33.50
N TYR A 805 7.30 18.43 32.66
CA TYR A 805 6.87 18.21 31.28
C TYR A 805 8.04 17.68 30.43
N ASP A 806 7.83 16.57 29.73
CA ASP A 806 8.76 16.07 28.73
C ASP A 806 8.60 16.86 27.43
N ALA A 807 9.57 17.71 27.11
CA ALA A 807 9.54 18.53 25.91
C ALA A 807 9.45 17.71 24.61
N GLN A 808 10.00 16.49 24.58
CA GLN A 808 9.94 15.61 23.41
C GLN A 808 8.52 15.07 23.16
N ARG A 809 7.64 15.15 24.15
CA ARG A 809 6.23 14.77 24.00
C ARG A 809 5.56 15.59 22.89
N TRP A 810 5.92 16.86 22.75
CA TRP A 810 5.39 17.75 21.72
C TRP A 810 5.49 17.12 20.34
N GLU A 811 6.70 16.75 19.91
CA GLU A 811 6.93 16.15 18.59
C GLU A 811 6.30 14.76 18.44
N ARG A 812 6.30 13.95 19.51
CA ARG A 812 5.72 12.59 19.47
C ARG A 812 4.20 12.58 19.35
N GLU A 813 3.54 13.64 19.79
CA GLU A 813 2.07 13.78 19.73
C GLU A 813 1.58 14.54 18.50
N ILE A 814 2.48 14.95 17.60
CA ILE A 814 2.06 15.61 16.35
C ILE A 814 1.39 14.57 15.44
N GLU A 815 0.18 14.90 15.01
CA GLU A 815 -0.56 14.12 14.02
C GLU A 815 -0.85 14.96 12.78
N ASP A 816 -0.61 14.40 11.58
CA ASP A 816 -1.04 15.05 10.34
C ASP A 816 -2.52 14.79 10.07
N ARG A 817 -3.35 15.82 10.30
CA ARG A 817 -4.79 15.81 10.00
C ARG A 817 -5.14 16.79 8.88
N LEU A 818 -4.26 16.98 7.89
CA LEU A 818 -4.12 18.14 6.97
C LEU A 818 -3.49 19.35 7.64
N ILE A 819 -4.05 19.75 8.77
CA ILE A 819 -3.42 20.70 9.67
C ILE A 819 -2.89 19.86 10.84
N SER A 820 -1.66 20.14 11.24
CA SER A 820 -1.00 19.41 12.30
C SER A 820 -1.78 19.57 13.59
N HIS A 821 -2.22 18.47 14.17
CA HIS A 821 -2.73 18.49 15.52
C HIS A 821 -1.53 18.44 16.47
N THR A 822 -1.52 19.33 17.46
CA THR A 822 -0.44 19.43 18.45
C THR A 822 -0.98 19.13 19.84
N GLY A 823 -0.12 18.59 20.70
CA GLY A 823 -0.48 18.26 22.08
C GLY A 823 -0.60 19.49 22.99
N GLU A 824 -0.66 19.22 24.29
CA GLU A 824 -0.66 20.29 25.30
C GLU A 824 0.74 20.89 25.45
N LEU A 825 0.80 22.24 25.57
CA LEU A 825 2.04 22.97 25.87
C LEU A 825 1.91 23.65 27.25
N PRO A 826 2.14 22.91 28.35
CA PRO A 826 2.06 23.48 29.69
C PRO A 826 3.27 24.37 29.97
N VAL A 827 3.01 25.64 30.28
CA VAL A 827 4.02 26.68 30.53
C VAL A 827 3.77 27.39 31.84
N VAL A 828 4.84 27.91 32.45
CA VAL A 828 4.80 28.88 33.54
C VAL A 828 5.17 30.24 32.97
N LEU A 829 4.30 31.22 33.20
CA LEU A 829 4.47 32.60 32.76
C LEU A 829 4.78 33.47 33.96
N THR A 830 5.84 34.28 33.88
CA THR A 830 6.17 35.29 34.90
C THR A 830 6.15 36.65 34.25
N ALA A 831 5.36 37.60 34.76
CA ALA A 831 5.31 38.95 34.22
C ALA A 831 6.69 39.63 34.34
N ARG A 832 7.21 40.17 33.23
CA ARG A 832 8.53 40.84 33.18
C ARG A 832 8.50 42.20 33.85
N TYR A 833 7.38 42.89 33.72
CA TYR A 833 7.14 44.19 34.32
C TYR A 833 5.93 44.09 35.25
N LYS A 834 6.06 44.61 36.48
CA LYS A 834 4.90 44.81 37.34
C LYS A 834 4.13 46.01 36.77
N ASN A 835 2.88 45.79 36.38
CA ASN A 835 1.95 46.86 36.06
C ASN A 835 1.76 47.81 37.25
#